data_AF-A0A5J5H4J2-F1
#
_entry.id   AF-A0A5J5H4J2-F1
#
_cell.length_a   1.000
_cell.length_b   1.000
_cell.length_c   1.000
_cell.angle_alpha   90.00
_cell.angle_beta   90.00
_cell.angle_gamma   90.00
#
_symmetry.space_group_name_H-M   'P 1'
#
loop_
_entity.id
_entity.type
_entity.pdbx_description
1 polymer ?
#
loop_
_entity_poly.entity_id
_entity_poly.type
_entity_poly.pdbx_seq_one_letter_code
_entity_poly.pdbx_strand_id
1 'polypeptide(L)'
;MKTNPKEPKKFIFFERSGRRWRYSKFSFNLILVVAIIFILFIAKGLFDRPQLAELDMNNSNIKPINNPVPHSDSSDGKELSFDSIAIPQQETKPKIFTFYQSQHYSNTENLVSLKKNIHSIDVLIPDWLYFNKDGSIVEKSEARIDYLVRESGVQIVPSITLDQNSTADDVHNWLSNPQTQDQMSQNLLNVIKTNGYQGVHLNFEDVHWEDKDLYNQFVTKLYHSFHNSGLLLTLFVRLGDDTYDTKLLSDVSDHLIVKAFDQHIEQGEPGPLASFQWTQDLISQYSGAKEKLVLCLANYGYDWNVTTGEPAAPHHFSTLMEMISRENLKVQWNDQFLSPYVRYKELGEEHLIWFLDAATFYNQWEIAQSHQIPSIGIWNIGSEDPTIWRLLSGKIANPLNLEKIPNRVAAAIEGTGDFLKVNKTETEGERKFELDHHLIKREIYEKYPTPYLLKQYGVDEKKVAISFDDGPNPKYTGKILEILNKHDVKAAFFLIGQNASMYPELTKRIYKEGHEIGSHTFTHTDVMSISDKTLEFELNSTQRVIQGITGHSVVMFRPPFLSLYEEHYDLPSKEVFNKILKVQELGYTVVSSSIDPKDWNGKSANEIYENTIENVHNGQIILLHDSGGDRTPTIEALPKIIRWLKANGYSIVPVSELVGLERSVVMPTVQETEKSMTPVYLYGSTFNAALIKSIKIFLFLLIVIGLFRLAMLLFFSLKQKRKSEHRVYENSYQPFVSILIAAYNEDKVIGKTIQSIMNSRYPQFELIIVDDGSTDQTANIVETECNKYSNMRLLKKANGGKASALNLGIQNASAEIIVTLDADTVIAEDTISMIIRHFIDSSVGAVAGNVKIGNRKNLLTWWQHIEYVTGFNLEKRAFDELDSITVVPGAIGAWRKSAMMEIGLFEEDTLAEDTDATMKLLRKGYKIRSEVKALAYTEAPEDIKSFIKQRYRWTFGILQCLWKHREALFDKKNKKLGFIAMPNMLFQYILLAAAPLADIILILALTSSHMFVAYFYLAFLLVDILISAYSFSLEKEKKKPLLTLFIQRVVYRQFFTYVVWKSFLFAIKGQLMGWNKLQRTGNVLQTELEEKQKKNASFGA
;
A
#
# COMPACT_ATOMS: atom_id res chain seq x y z
N MET A 1 -27.36 54.64 -57.02
CA MET A 1 -26.09 54.02 -56.55
C MET A 1 -26.39 53.16 -55.33
N LYS A 2 -25.75 52.00 -55.25
CA LYS A 2 -26.15 50.79 -54.51
C LYS A 2 -26.41 51.03 -53.02
N THR A 3 -27.58 50.56 -52.58
CA THR A 3 -27.92 50.32 -51.17
C THR A 3 -26.94 49.32 -50.58
N ASN A 4 -26.17 49.75 -49.59
CA ASN A 4 -25.31 48.87 -48.81
C ASN A 4 -26.22 47.84 -48.10
N PRO A 5 -26.02 46.52 -48.27
CA PRO A 5 -26.72 45.55 -47.46
C PRO A 5 -26.26 45.72 -46.01
N LYS A 6 -27.22 45.92 -45.08
CA LYS A 6 -26.97 45.98 -43.63
C LYS A 6 -26.02 44.84 -43.24
N GLU A 7 -24.88 45.17 -42.62
CA GLU A 7 -24.02 44.16 -42.02
C GLU A 7 -24.87 43.27 -41.09
N PRO A 8 -24.73 41.93 -41.15
CA PRO A 8 -25.47 41.05 -40.27
C PRO A 8 -25.15 41.38 -38.80
N LYS A 9 -26.18 41.51 -37.96
CA LYS A 9 -26.04 41.69 -36.49
C LYS A 9 -24.98 40.71 -35.96
N LYS A 10 -23.88 41.22 -35.39
CA LYS A 10 -22.77 40.40 -34.88
C LYS A 10 -23.21 39.66 -33.62
N PHE A 11 -23.63 38.40 -33.77
CA PHE A 11 -23.82 37.50 -32.63
C PHE A 11 -22.52 37.34 -31.83
N ILE A 12 -22.62 37.34 -30.50
CA ILE A 12 -21.45 37.14 -29.65
C ILE A 12 -20.83 35.76 -29.91
N PHE A 13 -19.50 35.73 -30.00
CA PHE A 13 -18.62 34.64 -30.46
C PHE A 13 -18.61 34.33 -31.96
N PHE A 14 -19.60 34.74 -32.75
CA PHE A 14 -19.64 34.42 -34.18
C PHE A 14 -18.43 34.99 -34.93
N GLU A 15 -17.78 34.14 -35.74
CA GLU A 15 -16.61 34.54 -36.50
C GLU A 15 -16.56 33.83 -37.85
N ARG A 16 -16.86 34.58 -38.92
CA ARG A 16 -16.93 34.06 -40.29
C ARG A 16 -15.59 33.51 -40.82
N SER A 17 -14.45 34.00 -40.33
CA SER A 17 -13.11 33.65 -40.83
C SER A 17 -12.58 32.31 -40.30
N GLY A 18 -13.20 31.76 -39.25
CA GLY A 18 -12.71 30.58 -38.53
C GLY A 18 -11.28 30.73 -37.98
N ARG A 19 -10.77 31.97 -37.84
CA ARG A 19 -9.39 32.24 -37.44
C ARG A 19 -9.14 31.73 -36.02
N ARG A 20 -10.02 32.05 -35.07
CA ARG A 20 -9.95 31.54 -33.69
C ARG A 20 -9.87 30.02 -33.60
N TRP A 21 -10.73 29.29 -34.33
CA TRP A 21 -10.66 27.83 -34.38
C TRP A 21 -9.32 27.31 -34.89
N ARG A 22 -8.78 27.91 -35.96
CA ARG A 22 -7.48 27.50 -36.52
C ARG A 22 -6.34 27.69 -35.52
N TYR A 23 -6.27 28.84 -34.84
CA TYR A 23 -5.25 29.08 -33.81
C TYR A 23 -5.42 28.17 -32.60
N SER A 24 -6.65 27.98 -32.11
CA SER A 24 -6.91 27.10 -30.97
C SER A 24 -6.61 25.64 -31.31
N LYS A 25 -6.96 25.16 -32.51
CA LYS A 25 -6.62 23.81 -32.98
C LYS A 25 -5.11 23.64 -33.13
N PHE A 26 -4.42 24.62 -33.71
CA PHE A 26 -2.97 24.59 -33.82
C PHE A 26 -2.30 24.55 -32.44
N SER A 27 -2.73 25.41 -31.51
CA SER A 27 -2.19 25.45 -30.14
C SER A 27 -2.47 24.15 -29.39
N PHE A 28 -3.68 23.61 -29.50
CA PHE A 28 -4.04 22.33 -28.88
C PHE A 28 -3.23 21.18 -29.47
N ASN A 29 -3.10 21.10 -30.79
CA ASN A 29 -2.28 20.07 -31.44
C ASN A 29 -0.81 20.19 -31.05
N LEU A 30 -0.27 21.41 -30.95
CA LEU A 30 1.09 21.64 -30.49
C LEU A 30 1.29 21.16 -29.06
N ILE A 31 0.38 21.53 -28.15
CA ILE A 31 0.40 21.07 -26.75
C ILE A 31 0.30 19.54 -26.69
N LEU A 32 -0.59 18.93 -27.48
CA LEU A 32 -0.77 17.49 -27.53
C LEU A 32 0.49 16.79 -28.06
N VAL A 33 1.10 17.30 -29.12
CA VAL A 33 2.35 16.75 -29.67
C VAL A 33 3.48 16.86 -28.65
N VAL A 34 3.65 18.03 -28.01
CA VAL A 34 4.63 18.22 -26.93
C VAL A 34 4.37 17.24 -25.78
N ALA A 35 3.10 17.06 -25.37
CA ALA A 35 2.73 16.11 -24.32
C ALA A 35 2.99 14.66 -24.72
N ILE A 36 2.66 14.25 -25.95
CA ILE A 36 2.91 12.89 -26.45
C ILE A 36 4.40 12.63 -26.55
N ILE A 37 5.18 13.56 -27.11
CA ILE A 37 6.64 13.49 -27.15
C ILE A 37 7.17 13.31 -25.72
N PHE A 38 6.74 14.16 -24.79
CA PHE A 38 7.14 14.09 -23.39
C PHE A 38 6.79 12.75 -22.73
N ILE A 39 5.58 12.23 -22.95
CA ILE A 39 5.14 10.91 -22.46
C ILE A 39 5.98 9.78 -23.07
N LEU A 40 6.23 9.79 -24.38
CA LEU A 40 7.02 8.78 -25.06
C LEU A 40 8.49 8.80 -24.60
N PHE A 41 9.05 9.99 -24.34
CA PHE A 41 10.40 10.14 -23.81
C PHE A 41 10.50 9.67 -22.35
N ILE A 42 9.52 10.00 -21.49
CA ILE A 42 9.42 9.43 -20.14
C ILE A 42 9.31 7.91 -20.23
N ALA A 43 8.38 7.39 -21.04
CA ALA A 43 8.20 5.96 -21.22
C ALA A 43 9.50 5.28 -21.68
N LYS A 44 10.23 5.87 -22.63
CA LYS A 44 11.52 5.33 -23.08
C LYS A 44 12.51 5.17 -21.92
N GLY A 45 12.64 6.15 -21.03
CA GLY A 45 13.56 6.05 -19.88
C GLY A 45 13.15 5.13 -18.77
N LEU A 46 11.85 4.81 -18.72
CA LEU A 46 11.30 3.83 -17.80
C LEU A 46 11.59 2.40 -18.27
N PHE A 47 11.70 2.18 -19.59
CA PHE A 47 11.95 0.86 -20.18
C PHE A 47 13.41 0.63 -20.61
N ASP A 48 14.22 1.68 -20.75
CA ASP A 48 15.63 1.60 -21.14
C ASP A 48 16.51 1.49 -19.89
N ARG A 49 17.01 0.27 -19.62
CA ARG A 49 17.73 -0.09 -18.39
C ARG A 49 19.19 0.38 -18.44
N PRO A 50 19.67 1.12 -17.42
CA PRO A 50 21.11 1.36 -17.29
C PRO A 50 21.81 0.04 -16.97
N GLN A 51 22.83 -0.32 -17.77
CA GLN A 51 23.70 -1.44 -17.46
C GLN A 51 24.64 -1.05 -16.32
N LEU A 52 24.42 -1.63 -15.14
CA LEU A 52 25.31 -1.48 -13.98
C LEU A 52 26.29 -2.66 -13.95
N ALA A 53 27.55 -2.40 -13.59
CA ALA A 53 28.54 -3.45 -13.42
C ALA A 53 28.23 -4.25 -12.15
N GLU A 54 28.21 -5.58 -12.25
CA GLU A 54 28.07 -6.44 -11.09
C GLU A 54 29.37 -6.37 -10.24
N LEU A 55 29.22 -6.20 -8.93
CA LEU A 55 30.33 -6.32 -7.99
C LEU A 55 30.61 -7.82 -7.76
N ASP A 56 31.75 -8.30 -8.26
CA ASP A 56 32.26 -9.64 -7.99
C ASP A 56 33.11 -9.64 -6.71
N MET A 57 32.70 -10.45 -5.74
CA MET A 57 33.25 -10.51 -4.38
C MET A 57 33.61 -11.95 -3.96
N ASN A 58 33.69 -12.90 -4.90
CA ASN A 58 33.93 -14.31 -4.59
C ASN A 58 35.44 -14.63 -4.48
N ASN A 59 35.91 -14.97 -3.28
CA ASN A 59 37.19 -15.66 -3.05
C ASN A 59 36.92 -16.91 -2.19
N SER A 60 36.93 -18.10 -2.79
CA SER A 60 37.05 -19.38 -2.06
C SER A 60 38.38 -20.04 -2.40
N ASN A 61 39.04 -20.60 -1.39
CA ASN A 61 40.33 -21.29 -1.50
C ASN A 61 40.21 -22.83 -1.49
N ILE A 62 38.99 -23.38 -1.49
CA ILE A 62 38.75 -24.82 -1.38
C ILE A 62 38.83 -25.50 -2.77
N LYS A 63 39.47 -26.67 -2.84
CA LYS A 63 39.59 -27.50 -4.06
C LYS A 63 39.20 -28.96 -3.79
N PRO A 64 38.41 -29.61 -4.67
CA PRO A 64 37.96 -30.99 -4.46
C PRO A 64 39.08 -32.03 -4.64
N ILE A 65 39.01 -33.12 -3.86
CA ILE A 65 39.79 -34.35 -4.08
C ILE A 65 38.82 -35.48 -4.44
N ASN A 66 38.85 -35.93 -5.69
CA ASN A 66 37.89 -36.92 -6.21
C ASN A 66 38.42 -38.37 -6.25
N ASN A 67 39.66 -38.60 -5.81
CA ASN A 67 40.21 -39.96 -5.73
C ASN A 67 39.74 -40.63 -4.42
N PRO A 68 39.49 -41.96 -4.43
CA PRO A 68 39.08 -42.68 -3.23
C PRO A 68 40.13 -42.61 -2.12
N VAL A 69 39.71 -42.77 -0.87
CA VAL A 69 40.65 -43.04 0.25
C VAL A 69 41.42 -44.33 -0.09
N PRO A 70 42.77 -44.32 -0.08
CA PRO A 70 43.55 -45.55 -0.26
C PRO A 70 43.16 -46.56 0.82
N HIS A 71 42.85 -47.80 0.44
CA HIS A 71 42.63 -48.87 1.42
C HIS A 71 43.92 -49.04 2.24
N SER A 72 43.86 -48.74 3.54
CA SER A 72 44.87 -49.25 4.47
C SER A 72 44.66 -50.76 4.55
N ASP A 73 45.73 -51.53 4.45
CA ASP A 73 45.77 -52.97 4.73
C ASP A 73 45.56 -53.25 6.24
N SER A 74 44.49 -52.70 6.83
CA SER A 74 44.05 -52.96 8.19
C SER A 74 43.08 -54.15 8.19
N SER A 75 43.34 -55.08 9.10
CA SER A 75 42.93 -56.50 9.15
C SER A 75 41.43 -56.84 9.24
N ASP A 76 40.51 -55.92 8.98
CA ASP A 76 39.06 -56.15 9.13
C ASP A 76 38.34 -56.48 7.81
N GLY A 77 39.09 -56.92 6.80
CA GLY A 77 38.58 -57.36 5.50
C GLY A 77 37.80 -58.68 5.54
N LYS A 78 36.67 -58.72 6.26
CA LYS A 78 35.61 -59.70 5.98
C LYS A 78 34.71 -59.15 4.88
N GLU A 79 34.47 -59.94 3.85
CA GLU A 79 33.45 -59.67 2.84
C GLU A 79 32.10 -59.56 3.56
N LEU A 80 31.38 -58.43 3.39
CA LEU A 80 30.10 -58.18 4.04
C LEU A 80 29.09 -59.26 3.59
N SER A 81 28.68 -60.13 4.51
CA SER A 81 27.67 -61.16 4.24
C SER A 81 26.28 -60.60 4.56
N PHE A 82 25.49 -60.33 3.52
CA PHE A 82 24.11 -59.84 3.64
C PHE A 82 23.10 -60.98 3.90
N ASP A 83 23.49 -62.24 3.68
CA ASP A 83 22.61 -63.42 3.72
C ASP A 83 22.10 -63.80 5.13
N SER A 84 22.68 -63.24 6.20
CA SER A 84 22.33 -63.59 7.59
C SER A 84 21.24 -62.73 8.23
N ILE A 85 20.70 -61.72 7.53
CA ILE A 85 19.77 -60.75 8.11
C ILE A 85 18.33 -61.06 7.68
N ALA A 86 17.64 -61.89 8.45
CA ALA A 86 16.20 -62.10 8.30
C ALA A 86 15.44 -60.92 8.95
N ILE A 87 14.90 -60.01 8.15
CA ILE A 87 14.12 -58.86 8.64
C ILE A 87 12.64 -59.27 8.76
N PRO A 88 12.07 -59.35 9.98
CA PRO A 88 10.64 -59.58 10.14
C PRO A 88 9.85 -58.36 9.65
N GLN A 89 8.74 -58.54 8.94
CA GLN A 89 7.79 -57.45 8.68
C GLN A 89 7.16 -57.01 10.01
N GLN A 90 7.64 -55.91 10.59
CA GLN A 90 7.04 -55.31 11.77
C GLN A 90 5.80 -54.49 11.34
N GLU A 91 4.62 -54.79 11.89
CA GLU A 91 3.37 -54.09 11.58
C GLU A 91 3.13 -52.83 12.46
N THR A 92 4.02 -52.57 13.42
CA THR A 92 3.88 -51.55 14.47
C THR A 92 4.88 -50.40 14.32
N LYS A 93 4.41 -49.16 14.44
CA LYS A 93 5.25 -47.94 14.42
C LYS A 93 6.23 -47.94 15.61
N PRO A 94 7.52 -47.60 15.42
CA PRO A 94 8.47 -47.53 16.53
C PRO A 94 8.22 -46.34 17.44
N LYS A 95 8.65 -46.45 18.71
CA LYS A 95 8.64 -45.34 19.66
C LYS A 95 9.87 -44.44 19.42
N ILE A 96 9.63 -43.15 19.21
CA ILE A 96 10.66 -42.20 18.77
C ILE A 96 11.05 -41.27 19.92
N PHE A 97 12.31 -41.38 20.34
CA PHE A 97 12.97 -40.48 21.28
C PHE A 97 13.79 -39.46 20.50
N THR A 98 13.72 -38.19 20.88
CA THR A 98 14.42 -37.13 20.13
C THR A 98 15.15 -36.20 21.09
N PHE A 99 16.44 -36.03 20.88
CA PHE A 99 17.28 -35.16 21.69
C PHE A 99 17.25 -33.72 21.18
N TYR A 100 17.03 -32.77 22.07
CA TYR A 100 17.04 -31.32 21.79
C TYR A 100 18.17 -30.65 22.57
N GLN A 101 19.14 -30.08 21.86
CA GLN A 101 20.30 -29.40 22.44
C GLN A 101 20.08 -27.89 22.42
N SER A 102 19.97 -27.26 23.59
CA SER A 102 19.68 -25.82 23.75
C SER A 102 20.94 -24.95 23.78
N GLN A 103 22.10 -25.50 24.17
CA GLN A 103 23.30 -24.70 24.49
C GLN A 103 24.43 -24.82 23.47
N HIS A 104 24.41 -25.84 22.61
CA HIS A 104 25.55 -26.22 21.77
C HIS A 104 25.40 -25.88 20.29
N TYR A 105 24.19 -25.60 19.80
CA TYR A 105 23.91 -25.45 18.36
C TYR A 105 22.97 -24.27 18.05
N SER A 106 22.90 -23.85 16.78
CA SER A 106 22.04 -22.73 16.38
C SER A 106 20.58 -23.03 16.74
N ASN A 107 19.99 -22.22 17.62
CA ASN A 107 18.62 -22.42 18.16
C ASN A 107 17.57 -22.47 17.02
N THR A 108 17.86 -21.82 15.89
CA THR A 108 16.94 -21.72 14.74
C THR A 108 16.72 -23.05 14.00
N GLU A 109 17.76 -23.85 13.71
CA GLU A 109 17.59 -25.13 12.98
C GLU A 109 16.81 -26.18 13.79
N ASN A 110 17.13 -26.28 15.08
CA ASN A 110 16.48 -27.18 16.03
C ASN A 110 14.98 -26.85 16.13
N LEU A 111 14.65 -25.56 16.28
CA LEU A 111 13.28 -25.08 16.36
C LEU A 111 12.49 -25.31 15.06
N VAL A 112 13.08 -25.05 13.89
CA VAL A 112 12.41 -25.25 12.59
C VAL A 112 12.02 -26.72 12.40
N SER A 113 12.93 -27.62 12.75
CA SER A 113 12.65 -29.06 12.64
C SER A 113 11.67 -29.56 13.66
N LEU A 114 11.80 -29.09 14.91
CA LEU A 114 10.86 -29.42 15.96
C LEU A 114 9.45 -29.03 15.54
N LYS A 115 9.22 -27.78 15.12
CA LYS A 115 7.90 -27.33 14.63
C LYS A 115 7.35 -28.19 13.51
N LYS A 116 8.20 -28.62 12.56
CA LYS A 116 7.78 -29.39 11.39
C LYS A 116 7.46 -30.85 11.73
N ASN A 117 8.20 -31.43 12.67
CA ASN A 117 8.21 -32.87 12.90
C ASN A 117 7.66 -33.27 14.28
N ILE A 118 7.17 -32.33 15.08
CA ILE A 118 6.72 -32.58 16.46
C ILE A 118 5.70 -33.71 16.59
N HIS A 119 4.82 -33.87 15.60
CA HIS A 119 3.79 -34.91 15.57
C HIS A 119 4.34 -36.32 15.31
N SER A 120 5.60 -36.44 14.91
CA SER A 120 6.29 -37.71 14.70
C SER A 120 7.07 -38.16 15.94
N ILE A 121 7.22 -37.31 16.95
CA ILE A 121 8.00 -37.55 18.17
C ILE A 121 7.10 -38.11 19.26
N ASP A 122 7.55 -39.13 20.00
CA ASP A 122 6.82 -39.64 21.17
C ASP A 122 7.39 -39.08 22.49
N VAL A 123 8.72 -38.99 22.57
CA VAL A 123 9.45 -38.47 23.73
C VAL A 123 10.51 -37.46 23.30
N LEU A 124 10.44 -36.24 23.82
CA LEU A 124 11.48 -35.22 23.67
C LEU A 124 12.40 -35.23 24.89
N ILE A 125 13.71 -35.28 24.64
CA ILE A 125 14.77 -35.24 25.65
C ILE A 125 15.57 -33.94 25.51
N PRO A 126 15.16 -32.85 26.17
CA PRO A 126 15.92 -31.59 26.18
C PRO A 126 17.06 -31.58 27.22
N ASP A 127 18.18 -30.93 26.92
CA ASP A 127 19.35 -30.72 27.79
C ASP A 127 19.17 -29.60 28.85
N TRP A 128 18.06 -29.63 29.58
CA TRP A 128 17.66 -28.52 30.47
C TRP A 128 18.18 -28.62 31.91
N LEU A 129 18.62 -29.77 32.38
CA LEU A 129 18.98 -29.98 33.78
C LEU A 129 20.48 -30.29 33.93
N TYR A 130 21.11 -29.69 34.94
CA TYR A 130 22.54 -29.88 35.23
C TYR A 130 22.78 -30.04 36.72
N PHE A 131 23.68 -30.96 37.09
CA PHE A 131 24.20 -31.05 38.46
C PHE A 131 25.41 -30.13 38.64
N ASN A 132 25.33 -29.25 39.65
CA ASN A 132 26.46 -28.50 40.17
C ASN A 132 27.37 -29.40 41.03
N LYS A 133 28.60 -28.96 41.29
CA LYS A 133 29.57 -29.64 42.19
C LYS A 133 29.02 -30.06 43.54
N ASP A 134 28.08 -29.29 44.11
CA ASP A 134 27.47 -29.57 45.42
C ASP A 134 26.27 -30.53 45.35
N GLY A 135 25.92 -31.04 44.16
CA GLY A 135 24.77 -31.91 43.93
C GLY A 135 23.43 -31.17 43.78
N SER A 136 23.44 -29.82 43.78
CA SER A 136 22.26 -29.01 43.44
C SER A 136 21.96 -29.04 41.93
N ILE A 137 20.71 -28.76 41.55
CA ILE A 137 20.24 -28.82 40.15
C ILE A 137 20.05 -27.40 39.62
N VAL A 138 20.63 -27.13 38.44
CA VAL A 138 20.37 -25.91 37.66
C VAL A 138 19.42 -26.25 36.51
N GLU A 139 18.33 -25.50 36.41
CA GLU A 139 17.38 -25.59 35.30
C GLU A 139 17.64 -24.45 34.30
N LYS A 140 17.84 -24.80 33.03
CA LYS A 140 18.03 -23.88 31.91
C LYS A 140 16.98 -24.13 30.82
N SER A 141 15.72 -24.24 31.21
CA SER A 141 14.60 -24.55 30.31
C SER A 141 14.23 -23.39 29.38
N GLU A 142 13.81 -23.72 28.15
CA GLU A 142 13.35 -22.74 27.16
C GLU A 142 11.82 -22.68 27.12
N ALA A 143 11.23 -21.63 27.71
CA ALA A 143 9.77 -21.49 27.85
C ALA A 143 8.99 -21.62 26.52
N ARG A 144 9.56 -21.14 25.40
CA ARG A 144 8.95 -21.25 24.06
C ARG A 144 8.86 -22.71 23.60
N ILE A 145 9.90 -23.49 23.86
CA ILE A 145 9.98 -24.91 23.48
C ILE A 145 9.08 -25.74 24.39
N ASP A 146 9.12 -25.51 25.69
CA ASP A 146 8.23 -26.16 26.66
C ASP A 146 6.76 -25.94 26.28
N TYR A 147 6.36 -24.71 25.96
CA TYR A 147 5.00 -24.41 25.49
C TYR A 147 4.64 -25.16 24.20
N LEU A 148 5.52 -25.13 23.19
CA LEU A 148 5.30 -25.79 21.90
C LEU A 148 5.07 -27.30 22.05
N VAL A 149 5.86 -27.96 22.91
CA VAL A 149 5.86 -29.42 23.07
C VAL A 149 4.67 -29.89 23.92
N ARG A 150 4.26 -29.09 24.91
CA ARG A 150 3.04 -29.36 25.70
C ARG A 150 1.79 -29.28 24.84
N GLU A 151 1.68 -28.28 23.96
CA GLU A 151 0.54 -28.13 23.04
C GLU A 151 0.41 -29.32 22.08
N SER A 152 1.52 -29.97 21.70
CA SER A 152 1.49 -31.15 20.82
C SER A 152 1.20 -32.48 21.52
N GLY A 153 1.26 -32.53 22.86
CA GLY A 153 1.03 -33.75 23.66
C GLY A 153 2.21 -34.74 23.68
N VAL A 154 3.41 -34.30 23.31
CA VAL A 154 4.64 -35.11 23.33
C VAL A 154 5.18 -35.19 24.76
N GLN A 155 5.71 -36.34 25.18
CA GLN A 155 6.28 -36.49 26.52
C GLN A 155 7.60 -35.73 26.64
N ILE A 156 7.78 -34.97 27.71
CA ILE A 156 9.03 -34.26 28.01
C ILE A 156 9.76 -35.02 29.11
N VAL A 157 10.96 -35.52 28.78
CA VAL A 157 11.85 -36.26 29.67
C VAL A 157 13.21 -35.56 29.65
N PRO A 158 13.40 -34.46 30.42
CA PRO A 158 14.64 -33.70 30.37
C PRO A 158 15.85 -34.54 30.71
N SER A 159 16.93 -34.32 29.98
CA SER A 159 18.26 -34.84 30.27
C SER A 159 18.86 -34.10 31.45
N ILE A 160 19.45 -34.85 32.38
CA ILE A 160 20.30 -34.33 33.44
C ILE A 160 21.72 -34.84 33.31
N THR A 161 22.68 -33.91 33.29
CA THR A 161 24.11 -34.18 33.14
C THR A 161 24.95 -33.28 34.05
N LEU A 162 26.28 -33.27 33.90
CA LEU A 162 27.21 -32.45 34.67
C LEU A 162 27.25 -31.01 34.13
N ASP A 163 27.28 -30.01 35.01
CA ASP A 163 27.63 -28.63 34.60
C ASP A 163 29.08 -28.58 34.09
N GLN A 164 29.41 -27.62 33.22
CA GLN A 164 30.72 -27.50 32.56
C GLN A 164 31.92 -27.40 33.54
N ASN A 165 31.67 -27.08 34.80
CA ASN A 165 32.70 -26.98 35.83
C ASN A 165 32.93 -28.28 36.61
N SER A 166 32.03 -29.27 36.49
CA SER A 166 32.03 -30.53 37.25
C SER A 166 32.81 -31.63 36.54
N THR A 167 33.29 -32.62 37.29
CA THR A 167 34.20 -33.68 36.82
C THR A 167 33.73 -35.07 37.25
N ALA A 168 34.33 -36.14 36.71
CA ALA A 168 34.10 -37.52 37.14
C ALA A 168 34.33 -37.72 38.65
N ASP A 169 35.30 -36.99 39.23
CA ASP A 169 35.57 -37.03 40.67
C ASP A 169 34.43 -36.45 41.51
N ASP A 170 33.69 -35.48 40.97
CA ASP A 170 32.48 -34.97 41.62
C ASP A 170 31.38 -36.04 41.63
N VAL A 171 31.23 -36.82 40.54
CA VAL A 171 30.33 -37.98 40.47
C VAL A 171 30.70 -39.02 41.53
N HIS A 172 31.99 -39.36 41.65
CA HIS A 172 32.49 -40.27 42.69
C HIS A 172 32.10 -39.79 44.10
N ASN A 173 32.31 -38.51 44.39
CA ASN A 173 32.00 -37.92 45.69
C ASN A 173 30.50 -37.97 46.01
N TRP A 174 29.64 -37.78 45.01
CA TRP A 174 28.19 -37.89 45.19
C TRP A 174 27.75 -39.33 45.41
N LEU A 175 28.25 -40.25 44.59
CA LEU A 175 27.91 -41.67 44.67
C LEU A 175 28.46 -42.35 45.93
N SER A 176 29.56 -41.88 46.49
CA SER A 176 30.14 -42.43 47.72
C SER A 176 29.44 -41.95 49.01
N ASN A 177 28.55 -40.94 48.94
CA ASN A 177 27.86 -40.37 50.10
C ASN A 177 26.33 -40.62 50.07
N PRO A 178 25.80 -41.50 50.93
CA PRO A 178 24.36 -41.81 50.96
C PRO A 178 23.45 -40.60 51.23
N GLN A 179 23.88 -39.60 52.01
CA GLN A 179 23.06 -38.40 52.25
C GLN A 179 22.95 -37.53 50.99
N THR A 180 24.05 -37.43 50.24
CA THR A 180 24.09 -36.70 48.96
C THR A 180 23.20 -37.39 47.91
N GLN A 181 23.27 -38.72 47.81
CA GLN A 181 22.39 -39.50 46.92
C GLN A 181 20.90 -39.24 47.21
N ASP A 182 20.52 -39.21 48.49
CA ASP A 182 19.13 -39.01 48.92
C ASP A 182 18.65 -37.62 48.57
N GLN A 183 19.48 -36.61 48.85
CA GLN A 183 19.19 -35.22 48.53
C GLN A 183 19.06 -35.01 47.01
N MET A 184 19.97 -35.56 46.22
CA MET A 184 19.93 -35.48 44.76
C MET A 184 18.68 -36.14 44.18
N SER A 185 18.35 -37.36 44.63
CA SER A 185 17.14 -38.09 44.21
C SER A 185 15.87 -37.29 44.53
N GLN A 186 15.79 -36.71 45.72
CA GLN A 186 14.63 -35.93 46.17
C GLN A 186 14.51 -34.59 45.44
N ASN A 187 15.63 -33.89 45.22
CA ASN A 187 15.68 -32.65 44.44
C ASN A 187 15.24 -32.89 43.00
N LEU A 188 15.76 -33.95 42.37
CA LEU A 188 15.41 -34.30 41.01
C LEU A 188 13.92 -34.64 40.89
N LEU A 189 13.40 -35.46 41.81
CA LEU A 189 11.97 -35.78 41.85
C LEU A 189 11.10 -34.51 42.01
N ASN A 190 11.53 -33.55 42.83
CA ASN A 190 10.81 -32.29 43.04
C ASN A 190 10.81 -31.41 41.79
N VAL A 191 11.95 -31.28 41.10
CA VAL A 191 12.06 -30.48 39.86
C VAL A 191 11.15 -31.08 38.78
N ILE A 192 11.21 -32.40 38.57
CA ILE A 192 10.38 -33.10 37.58
C ILE A 192 8.88 -32.94 37.87
N LYS A 193 8.47 -33.07 39.14
CA LYS A 193 7.06 -32.91 39.55
C LYS A 193 6.58 -31.46 39.44
N THR A 194 7.41 -30.50 39.86
CA THR A 194 7.04 -29.07 39.86
C THR A 194 6.78 -28.56 38.45
N ASN A 195 7.63 -28.99 37.50
CA ASN A 195 7.48 -28.64 36.10
C ASN A 195 6.52 -29.56 35.34
N GLY A 196 5.98 -30.61 35.97
CA GLY A 196 5.03 -31.53 35.32
C GLY A 196 5.62 -32.28 34.12
N TYR A 197 6.91 -32.66 34.20
CA TYR A 197 7.57 -33.52 33.22
C TYR A 197 7.24 -35.00 33.44
N GLN A 198 7.38 -35.83 32.41
CA GLN A 198 6.94 -37.24 32.43
C GLN A 198 8.02 -38.20 32.95
N GLY A 199 9.24 -37.71 33.18
CA GLY A 199 10.36 -38.50 33.68
C GLY A 199 11.67 -37.73 33.62
N VAL A 200 12.79 -38.45 33.74
CA VAL A 200 14.13 -37.89 33.56
C VAL A 200 15.02 -38.84 32.73
N HIS A 201 15.92 -38.25 31.95
CA HIS A 201 17.01 -38.96 31.29
C HIS A 201 18.32 -38.72 32.04
N LEU A 202 18.88 -39.75 32.67
CA LEU A 202 20.16 -39.65 33.38
C LEU A 202 21.30 -39.85 32.37
N ASN A 203 22.02 -38.77 32.05
CA ASN A 203 23.12 -38.77 31.09
C ASN A 203 24.48 -38.62 31.80
N PHE A 204 24.92 -39.69 32.48
CA PHE A 204 26.22 -39.78 33.12
C PHE A 204 27.19 -40.54 32.21
N GLU A 205 28.02 -39.80 31.47
CA GLU A 205 29.00 -40.35 30.53
C GLU A 205 30.38 -40.61 31.18
N ASP A 206 30.64 -40.02 32.36
CA ASP A 206 31.93 -40.00 33.05
C ASP A 206 31.88 -40.69 34.43
N VAL A 207 31.38 -41.93 34.48
CA VAL A 207 31.38 -42.74 35.71
C VAL A 207 32.70 -43.51 35.78
N HIS A 208 33.43 -43.41 36.89
CA HIS A 208 34.65 -44.21 37.09
C HIS A 208 34.31 -45.69 37.22
N TRP A 209 35.17 -46.56 36.71
CA TRP A 209 34.95 -48.01 36.77
C TRP A 209 34.83 -48.51 38.22
N GLU A 210 35.56 -47.89 39.18
CA GLU A 210 35.47 -48.21 40.61
C GLU A 210 34.08 -47.95 41.19
N ASP A 211 33.32 -47.02 40.59
CA ASP A 211 32.02 -46.58 41.09
C ASP A 211 30.85 -47.38 40.51
N LYS A 212 31.11 -48.40 39.69
CA LYS A 212 30.08 -49.27 39.08
C LYS A 212 28.99 -49.69 40.06
N ASP A 213 29.37 -50.26 41.22
CA ASP A 213 28.42 -50.75 42.20
C ASP A 213 27.64 -49.61 42.89
N LEU A 214 28.29 -48.46 43.11
CA LEU A 214 27.66 -47.28 43.69
C LEU A 214 26.67 -46.64 42.71
N TYR A 215 27.03 -46.56 41.43
CA TYR A 215 26.17 -46.10 40.36
C TYR A 215 24.94 -47.00 40.22
N ASN A 216 25.13 -48.32 40.20
CA ASN A 216 24.04 -49.30 40.17
C ASN A 216 23.07 -49.15 41.36
N GLN A 217 23.59 -48.96 42.57
CA GLN A 217 22.78 -48.70 43.76
C GLN A 217 21.99 -47.38 43.67
N PHE A 218 22.64 -46.31 43.23
CA PHE A 218 22.01 -45.01 43.06
C PHE A 218 20.87 -45.06 42.02
N VAL A 219 21.12 -45.66 40.85
CA VAL A 219 20.12 -45.85 39.79
C VAL A 219 18.93 -46.68 40.28
N THR A 220 19.19 -47.78 40.99
CA THR A 220 18.12 -48.63 41.56
C THR A 220 17.24 -47.84 42.53
N LYS A 221 17.85 -47.01 43.37
CA LYS A 221 17.12 -46.14 44.30
C LYS A 221 16.30 -45.08 43.55
N LEU A 222 16.88 -44.46 42.53
CA LEU A 222 16.23 -43.45 41.71
C LEU A 222 15.02 -44.05 40.97
N TYR A 223 15.18 -45.26 40.40
CA TYR A 223 14.11 -45.99 39.71
C TYR A 223 12.91 -46.21 40.61
N HIS A 224 13.10 -46.76 41.80
CA HIS A 224 11.99 -46.98 42.74
C HIS A 224 11.31 -45.67 43.15
N SER A 225 12.08 -44.59 43.35
CA SER A 225 11.54 -43.26 43.69
C SER A 225 10.65 -42.68 42.57
N PHE A 226 11.13 -42.75 41.33
CA PHE A 226 10.45 -42.23 40.14
C PHE A 226 9.24 -43.09 39.76
N HIS A 227 9.42 -44.41 39.70
CA HIS A 227 8.38 -45.35 39.28
C HIS A 227 7.22 -45.41 40.29
N ASN A 228 7.48 -45.26 41.60
CA ASN A 228 6.42 -45.12 42.62
C ASN A 228 5.60 -43.83 42.45
N SER A 229 6.16 -42.82 41.77
CA SER A 229 5.47 -41.57 41.43
C SER A 229 4.85 -41.59 40.02
N GLY A 230 4.92 -42.71 39.30
CA GLY A 230 4.43 -42.82 37.92
C GLY A 230 5.27 -42.06 36.88
N LEU A 231 6.54 -41.77 37.20
CA LEU A 231 7.48 -41.05 36.35
C LEU A 231 8.47 -42.01 35.69
N LEU A 232 8.86 -41.70 34.46
CA LEU A 232 9.83 -42.49 33.70
C LEU A 232 11.27 -42.22 34.18
N LEU A 233 12.10 -43.26 34.17
CA LEU A 233 13.55 -43.15 34.28
C LEU A 233 14.19 -43.78 33.05
N THR A 234 14.89 -42.95 32.27
CA THR A 234 15.69 -43.41 31.12
C THR A 234 17.17 -43.16 31.39
N LEU A 235 18.05 -44.04 30.93
CA LEU A 235 19.47 -43.99 31.26
C LEU A 235 20.33 -44.01 30.00
N PHE A 236 21.40 -43.23 29.98
CA PHE A 236 22.49 -43.46 29.03
C PHE A 236 23.32 -44.67 29.46
N VAL A 237 23.71 -45.51 28.50
CA VAL A 237 24.68 -46.60 28.73
C VAL A 237 25.64 -46.74 27.53
N ARG A 238 26.91 -47.03 27.83
CA ARG A 238 27.93 -47.35 26.82
C ARG A 238 28.10 -48.87 26.75
N LEU A 239 27.86 -49.46 25.57
CA LEU A 239 28.08 -50.90 25.37
C LEU A 239 29.57 -51.19 25.21
N GLY A 240 30.02 -52.32 25.75
CA GLY A 240 31.44 -52.70 25.77
C GLY A 240 32.26 -52.07 26.91
N ASP A 241 31.64 -51.20 27.71
CA ASP A 241 32.21 -50.62 28.92
C ASP A 241 31.66 -51.36 30.15
N ASP A 242 32.53 -52.10 30.83
CA ASP A 242 32.17 -52.92 31.99
C ASP A 242 31.64 -52.08 33.17
N THR A 243 31.81 -50.76 33.16
CA THR A 243 31.23 -49.84 34.16
C THR A 243 29.70 -49.87 34.15
N TYR A 244 29.07 -50.15 33.00
CA TYR A 244 27.61 -50.16 32.85
C TYR A 244 27.08 -51.60 32.79
N ASP A 245 26.48 -52.08 33.89
CA ASP A 245 25.81 -53.40 33.90
C ASP A 245 24.47 -53.33 33.16
N THR A 246 24.50 -53.53 31.85
CA THR A 246 23.32 -53.39 30.97
C THR A 246 22.15 -54.30 31.35
N LYS A 247 22.42 -55.47 31.95
CA LYS A 247 21.37 -56.39 32.38
C LYS A 247 20.67 -55.85 33.62
N LEU A 248 21.42 -55.47 34.65
CA LEU A 248 20.87 -54.89 35.86
C LEU A 248 20.17 -53.56 35.57
N LEU A 249 20.82 -52.65 34.85
CA LEU A 249 20.29 -51.32 34.53
C LEU A 249 19.01 -51.42 33.69
N SER A 250 18.86 -52.45 32.85
CA SER A 250 17.62 -52.72 32.11
C SER A 250 16.47 -53.14 33.03
N ASP A 251 16.75 -53.83 34.13
CA ASP A 251 15.73 -54.22 35.11
C ASP A 251 15.25 -53.02 35.94
N VAL A 252 16.14 -52.04 36.18
CA VAL A 252 15.88 -50.83 36.99
C VAL A 252 15.78 -49.54 36.17
N SER A 253 15.25 -49.62 34.94
CA SER A 253 14.90 -48.46 34.13
C SER A 253 13.70 -48.74 33.24
N ASP A 254 13.07 -47.69 32.73
CA ASP A 254 12.04 -47.80 31.69
C ASP A 254 12.67 -47.97 30.31
N HIS A 255 13.75 -47.24 30.04
CA HIS A 255 14.50 -47.32 28.80
C HIS A 255 16.01 -47.13 29.00
N LEU A 256 16.79 -47.91 28.26
CA LEU A 256 18.24 -47.73 28.12
C LEU A 256 18.55 -47.14 26.75
N ILE A 257 19.24 -46.01 26.72
CA ILE A 257 19.63 -45.33 25.49
C ILE A 257 21.10 -45.61 25.21
N VAL A 258 21.36 -46.20 24.05
CA VAL A 258 22.72 -46.48 23.55
C VAL A 258 22.97 -45.57 22.34
N LYS A 259 24.07 -44.80 22.37
CA LYS A 259 24.55 -44.07 21.18
C LYS A 259 25.17 -45.07 20.19
N ALA A 260 24.56 -45.21 19.02
CA ALA A 260 25.06 -46.06 17.93
C ALA A 260 25.76 -45.21 16.86
N PHE A 261 26.64 -44.33 17.32
CA PHE A 261 27.47 -43.44 16.51
C PHE A 261 28.71 -43.07 17.34
N ASP A 262 29.58 -42.20 16.83
CA ASP A 262 30.87 -41.87 17.43
C ASP A 262 31.83 -43.09 17.52
N GLN A 263 31.78 -44.01 16.55
CA GLN A 263 32.83 -45.04 16.38
C GLN A 263 34.23 -44.40 16.25
N HIS A 264 34.28 -43.27 15.55
CA HIS A 264 35.42 -42.34 15.52
C HIS A 264 34.92 -40.98 16.01
N ILE A 265 35.72 -40.30 16.83
CA ILE A 265 35.36 -39.06 17.55
C ILE A 265 36.28 -37.90 17.14
N GLU A 266 35.93 -36.68 17.55
CA GLU A 266 36.71 -35.45 17.28
C GLU A 266 38.21 -35.60 17.61
N GLN A 267 38.50 -36.26 18.74
CA GLN A 267 39.85 -36.56 19.21
C GLN A 267 40.21 -38.00 18.85
N GLY A 268 40.63 -38.23 17.62
CA GLY A 268 40.97 -39.56 17.13
C GLY A 268 41.31 -39.61 15.65
N GLU A 269 41.59 -40.82 15.16
CA GLU A 269 41.87 -41.06 13.73
C GLU A 269 40.60 -40.88 12.87
N PRO A 270 40.71 -40.33 11.65
CA PRO A 270 39.57 -40.15 10.76
C PRO A 270 38.94 -41.49 10.34
N GLY A 271 37.62 -41.64 10.47
CA GLY A 271 36.92 -42.85 10.08
C GLY A 271 35.39 -42.74 10.12
N PRO A 272 34.65 -43.78 9.69
CA PRO A 272 33.19 -43.78 9.69
C PRO A 272 32.64 -43.63 11.11
N LEU A 273 31.62 -42.79 11.28
CA LEU A 273 31.02 -42.51 12.59
C LEU A 273 30.16 -43.67 13.10
N ALA A 274 29.62 -44.50 12.19
CA ALA A 274 28.82 -45.67 12.54
C ALA A 274 28.82 -46.70 11.39
N SER A 275 29.93 -47.42 11.21
CA SER A 275 29.99 -48.43 10.15
C SER A 275 29.00 -49.56 10.39
N PHE A 276 28.55 -50.19 9.31
CA PHE A 276 27.52 -51.24 9.36
C PHE A 276 27.92 -52.41 10.28
N GLN A 277 29.13 -52.95 10.12
CA GLN A 277 29.60 -54.08 10.93
C GLN A 277 29.78 -53.69 12.41
N TRP A 278 30.36 -52.52 12.67
CA TRP A 278 30.50 -52.02 14.05
C TRP A 278 29.15 -51.87 14.74
N THR A 279 28.11 -51.40 14.04
CA THR A 279 26.77 -51.28 14.61
C THR A 279 26.18 -52.65 14.99
N GLN A 280 26.40 -53.69 14.16
CA GLN A 280 25.98 -55.05 14.50
C GLN A 280 26.74 -55.58 15.73
N ASP A 281 28.05 -55.40 15.76
CA ASP A 281 28.91 -55.86 16.84
C ASP A 281 28.56 -55.13 18.15
N LEU A 282 28.25 -53.83 18.08
CA LEU A 282 27.80 -53.02 19.21
C LEU A 282 26.50 -53.58 19.81
N ILE A 283 25.48 -53.83 18.98
CA ILE A 283 24.19 -54.36 19.46
C ILE A 283 24.34 -55.79 20.01
N SER A 284 25.26 -56.59 19.46
CA SER A 284 25.51 -57.95 19.95
C SER A 284 26.02 -58.02 21.39
N GLN A 285 26.62 -56.92 21.89
CA GLN A 285 27.11 -56.81 23.26
C GLN A 285 26.00 -56.52 24.28
N TYR A 286 24.79 -56.16 23.84
CA TYR A 286 23.68 -55.87 24.73
C TYR A 286 23.08 -57.16 25.31
N SER A 287 22.99 -57.22 26.65
CA SER A 287 22.54 -58.40 27.40
C SER A 287 21.22 -58.21 28.15
N GLY A 288 20.61 -57.02 28.06
CA GLY A 288 19.37 -56.64 28.74
C GLY A 288 18.09 -56.96 27.97
N ALA A 289 16.95 -56.44 28.44
CA ALA A 289 15.65 -56.60 27.80
C ALA A 289 15.58 -55.72 26.53
N LYS A 290 15.37 -56.33 25.36
CA LYS A 290 15.47 -55.64 24.06
C LYS A 290 14.33 -54.64 23.83
N GLU A 291 13.17 -54.88 24.42
CA GLU A 291 12.00 -54.00 24.34
C GLU A 291 12.20 -52.66 25.06
N LYS A 292 13.16 -52.61 26.00
CA LYS A 292 13.54 -51.39 26.73
C LYS A 292 14.70 -50.63 26.08
N LEU A 293 15.41 -51.26 25.14
CA LEU A 293 16.53 -50.64 24.44
C LEU A 293 16.03 -49.57 23.45
N VAL A 294 16.66 -48.41 23.49
CA VAL A 294 16.51 -47.32 22.53
C VAL A 294 17.85 -47.15 21.83
N LEU A 295 17.90 -47.54 20.56
CA LEU A 295 19.11 -47.33 19.75
C LEU A 295 19.11 -45.89 19.23
N CYS A 296 20.02 -45.07 19.72
CA CYS A 296 20.13 -43.67 19.32
C CYS A 296 21.00 -43.55 18.07
N LEU A 297 20.42 -43.01 17.00
CA LEU A 297 21.05 -42.81 15.69
C LEU A 297 21.29 -41.33 15.44
N ALA A 298 22.27 -41.03 14.59
CA ALA A 298 22.69 -39.67 14.28
C ALA A 298 22.80 -39.39 12.79
N ASN A 299 22.76 -38.10 12.43
CA ASN A 299 22.90 -37.61 11.06
C ASN A 299 23.75 -36.33 11.01
N TYR A 300 24.97 -36.40 11.52
CA TYR A 300 26.00 -35.36 11.44
C TYR A 300 27.31 -35.95 10.93
N GLY A 301 28.35 -35.14 10.74
CA GLY A 301 29.69 -35.57 10.40
C GLY A 301 30.77 -34.83 11.17
N TYR A 302 32.01 -35.29 11.02
CA TYR A 302 33.20 -34.64 11.54
C TYR A 302 34.17 -34.37 10.39
N ASP A 303 34.81 -33.20 10.41
CA ASP A 303 35.84 -32.78 9.45
C ASP A 303 37.21 -32.83 10.10
N TRP A 304 38.00 -33.85 9.71
CA TRP A 304 39.37 -33.97 10.16
C TRP A 304 40.33 -33.30 9.17
N ASN A 305 41.18 -32.43 9.70
CA ASN A 305 42.38 -32.00 8.99
C ASN A 305 43.42 -33.12 9.06
N VAL A 306 43.52 -33.93 8.00
CA VAL A 306 44.43 -35.08 7.96
C VAL A 306 45.90 -34.67 7.81
N THR A 307 46.17 -33.38 7.57
CA THR A 307 47.54 -32.85 7.43
C THR A 307 48.11 -32.40 8.78
N THR A 308 47.32 -31.68 9.58
CA THR A 308 47.74 -31.14 10.88
C THR A 308 47.43 -32.08 12.04
N GLY A 309 46.41 -32.93 11.91
CA GLY A 309 45.92 -33.77 13.00
C GLY A 309 45.19 -33.00 14.10
N GLU A 310 44.74 -31.78 13.80
CA GLU A 310 43.90 -30.99 14.71
C GLU A 310 42.55 -31.69 14.98
N PRO A 311 41.92 -31.45 16.16
CA PRO A 311 40.62 -32.02 16.49
C PRO A 311 39.58 -31.74 15.41
N ALA A 312 38.77 -32.74 15.07
CA ALA A 312 37.79 -32.61 14.00
C ALA A 312 36.66 -31.64 14.35
N ALA A 313 36.18 -30.89 13.36
CA ALA A 313 35.04 -29.99 13.53
C ALA A 313 33.71 -30.71 13.21
N PRO A 314 32.66 -30.59 14.05
CA PRO A 314 31.36 -31.18 13.74
C PRO A 314 30.62 -30.42 12.63
N HIS A 315 29.89 -31.16 11.79
CA HIS A 315 29.06 -30.62 10.71
C HIS A 315 27.64 -31.21 10.76
N HIS A 316 26.63 -30.33 10.76
CA HIS A 316 25.24 -30.72 10.51
C HIS A 316 25.05 -31.14 9.05
N PHE A 317 24.07 -32.00 8.78
CA PHE A 317 23.78 -32.46 7.42
C PHE A 317 23.44 -31.30 6.47
N SER A 318 22.62 -30.33 6.90
CA SER A 318 22.24 -29.16 6.08
C SER A 318 23.45 -28.33 5.66
N THR A 319 24.29 -27.96 6.63
CA THR A 319 25.50 -27.15 6.42
C THR A 319 26.55 -27.89 5.59
N LEU A 320 26.68 -29.21 5.79
CA LEU A 320 27.58 -30.04 4.98
C LEU A 320 27.13 -30.09 3.51
N MET A 321 25.84 -30.34 3.24
CA MET A 321 25.31 -30.37 1.88
C MET A 321 25.43 -29.02 1.17
N GLU A 322 25.26 -27.92 1.92
CA GLU A 322 25.53 -26.58 1.44
C GLU A 322 27.01 -26.41 1.05
N MET A 323 27.94 -26.77 1.93
CA MET A 323 29.38 -26.70 1.68
C MET A 323 29.78 -27.49 0.43
N ILE A 324 29.29 -28.74 0.32
CA ILE A 324 29.53 -29.61 -0.83
C ILE A 324 29.07 -28.94 -2.12
N SER A 325 27.86 -28.36 -2.12
CA SER A 325 27.32 -27.69 -3.30
C SER A 325 28.00 -26.35 -3.63
N ARG A 326 28.44 -25.61 -2.60
CA ARG A 326 29.13 -24.32 -2.74
C ARG A 326 30.50 -24.51 -3.37
N GLU A 327 31.28 -25.45 -2.84
CA GLU A 327 32.65 -25.71 -3.24
C GLU A 327 32.78 -26.74 -4.38
N ASN A 328 31.63 -27.19 -4.92
CA ASN A 328 31.57 -28.20 -5.98
C ASN A 328 32.33 -29.48 -5.61
N LEU A 329 32.20 -29.90 -4.35
CA LEU A 329 32.75 -31.16 -3.85
C LEU A 329 31.85 -32.32 -4.28
N LYS A 330 32.40 -33.53 -4.22
CA LYS A 330 31.68 -34.76 -4.54
C LYS A 330 31.62 -35.66 -3.32
N VAL A 331 30.40 -35.99 -2.90
CA VAL A 331 30.16 -37.08 -1.94
C VAL A 331 30.59 -38.39 -2.58
N GLN A 332 31.43 -39.12 -1.85
CA GLN A 332 31.90 -40.46 -2.19
C GLN A 332 31.29 -41.46 -1.22
N TRP A 333 31.13 -42.71 -1.66
CA TRP A 333 30.58 -43.80 -0.85
C TRP A 333 31.65 -44.88 -0.65
N ASN A 334 31.76 -45.41 0.56
CA ASN A 334 32.63 -46.53 0.86
C ASN A 334 31.83 -47.84 0.98
N ASP A 335 32.03 -48.76 0.03
CA ASP A 335 31.30 -50.04 -0.05
C ASP A 335 31.63 -51.01 1.13
N GLN A 336 32.76 -50.83 1.84
CA GLN A 336 33.16 -51.68 2.98
C GLN A 336 32.50 -51.24 4.28
N PHE A 337 32.38 -49.93 4.51
CA PHE A 337 31.77 -49.39 5.73
C PHE A 337 30.28 -49.06 5.57
N LEU A 338 29.79 -49.00 4.32
CA LEU A 338 28.46 -48.51 3.95
C LEU A 338 28.21 -47.11 4.50
N SER A 339 29.18 -46.21 4.28
CA SER A 339 29.15 -44.84 4.81
C SER A 339 29.66 -43.83 3.78
N PRO A 340 29.08 -42.63 3.73
CA PRO A 340 29.50 -41.56 2.84
C PRO A 340 30.65 -40.74 3.44
N TYR A 341 31.46 -40.14 2.55
CA TYR A 341 32.54 -39.24 2.93
C TYR A 341 32.84 -38.19 1.85
N VAL A 342 33.53 -37.12 2.22
CA VAL A 342 34.00 -36.04 1.33
C VAL A 342 35.47 -35.75 1.58
N ARG A 343 36.23 -35.48 0.52
CA ARG A 343 37.65 -35.05 0.61
C ARG A 343 37.88 -33.78 -0.17
N TYR A 344 38.66 -32.87 0.43
CA TYR A 344 39.01 -31.61 -0.20
C TYR A 344 40.35 -31.09 0.30
N LYS A 345 40.87 -30.05 -0.37
CA LYS A 345 41.99 -29.26 0.10
C LYS A 345 41.56 -27.84 0.42
N GLU A 346 41.94 -27.35 1.59
CA GLU A 346 41.83 -25.95 1.99
C GLU A 346 43.23 -25.41 2.26
N LEU A 347 43.60 -24.31 1.60
CA LEU A 347 44.92 -23.68 1.74
C LEU A 347 46.15 -24.60 1.55
N GLY A 348 45.95 -25.77 0.92
CA GLY A 348 47.00 -26.78 0.67
C GLY A 348 46.96 -27.98 1.62
N GLU A 349 46.23 -27.88 2.73
CA GLU A 349 45.99 -28.94 3.72
C GLU A 349 44.82 -29.81 3.26
N GLU A 350 44.94 -31.12 3.48
CA GLU A 350 43.90 -32.09 3.14
C GLU A 350 42.93 -32.29 4.31
N HIS A 351 41.64 -32.33 3.96
CA HIS A 351 40.53 -32.56 4.86
C HIS A 351 39.73 -33.80 4.44
N LEU A 352 39.26 -34.55 5.42
CA LEU A 352 38.42 -35.74 5.23
C LEU A 352 37.21 -35.66 6.17
N ILE A 353 36.02 -35.60 5.57
CA ILE A 353 34.74 -35.61 6.28
C ILE A 353 34.11 -36.98 6.16
N TRP A 354 33.89 -37.65 7.28
CA TRP A 354 32.93 -38.76 7.36
C TRP A 354 31.64 -38.25 7.98
N PHE A 355 30.49 -38.67 7.46
CA PHE A 355 29.20 -38.21 7.95
C PHE A 355 28.14 -39.31 7.88
N LEU A 356 27.04 -39.07 8.59
CA LEU A 356 25.85 -39.91 8.62
C LEU A 356 24.69 -39.17 7.96
N ASP A 357 23.90 -39.89 7.17
CA ASP A 357 22.74 -39.37 6.44
C ASP A 357 21.57 -40.37 6.46
N ALA A 358 20.49 -40.11 5.72
CA ALA A 358 19.37 -41.05 5.78
C ALA A 358 19.70 -42.45 5.23
N ALA A 359 20.75 -42.62 4.41
CA ALA A 359 21.16 -43.93 3.93
C ALA A 359 21.81 -44.74 5.05
N THR A 360 22.73 -44.14 5.80
CA THR A 360 23.34 -44.78 6.97
C THR A 360 22.29 -45.01 8.06
N PHE A 361 21.43 -44.02 8.31
CA PHE A 361 20.32 -44.15 9.27
C PHE A 361 19.39 -45.31 8.91
N TYR A 362 19.01 -45.44 7.64
CA TYR A 362 18.18 -46.54 7.15
C TYR A 362 18.83 -47.90 7.41
N ASN A 363 20.10 -48.05 7.07
CA ASN A 363 20.82 -49.30 7.30
C ASN A 363 20.93 -49.64 8.81
N GLN A 364 21.21 -48.66 9.66
CA GLN A 364 21.24 -48.84 11.11
C GLN A 364 19.85 -49.17 11.68
N TRP A 365 18.80 -48.59 11.11
CA TRP A 365 17.42 -48.90 11.45
C TRP A 365 17.06 -50.34 11.09
N GLU A 366 17.43 -50.82 9.90
CA GLU A 366 17.21 -52.22 9.50
C GLU A 366 17.96 -53.20 10.42
N ILE A 367 19.16 -52.86 10.90
CA ILE A 367 19.86 -53.66 11.93
C ILE A 367 19.05 -53.67 13.24
N ALA A 368 18.55 -52.52 13.71
CA ALA A 368 17.73 -52.47 14.93
C ALA A 368 16.50 -53.38 14.81
N GLN A 369 15.86 -53.37 13.63
CA GLN A 369 14.69 -54.18 13.33
C GLN A 369 14.99 -55.67 13.26
N SER A 370 16.12 -56.09 12.66
CA SER A 370 16.53 -57.49 12.65
C SER A 370 16.82 -58.02 14.07
N HIS A 371 17.22 -57.14 14.99
CA HIS A 371 17.41 -57.47 16.40
C HIS A 371 16.15 -57.35 17.26
N GLN A 372 15.00 -56.96 16.70
CA GLN A 372 13.70 -56.76 17.37
C GLN A 372 13.70 -55.61 18.39
N ILE A 373 14.45 -54.54 18.13
CA ILE A 373 14.49 -53.35 18.98
C ILE A 373 13.33 -52.41 18.57
N PRO A 374 12.34 -52.13 19.44
CA PRO A 374 11.12 -51.42 19.03
C PRO A 374 11.21 -49.88 19.11
N SER A 375 12.32 -49.34 19.61
CA SER A 375 12.47 -47.89 19.88
C SER A 375 13.76 -47.33 19.28
N ILE A 376 13.67 -46.11 18.77
CA ILE A 376 14.81 -45.39 18.17
C ILE A 376 14.99 -44.02 18.83
N GLY A 377 16.24 -43.61 18.99
CA GLY A 377 16.62 -42.26 19.40
C GLY A 377 17.16 -41.46 18.21
N ILE A 378 16.95 -40.15 18.19
CA ILE A 378 17.49 -39.24 17.17
C ILE A 378 18.41 -38.23 17.85
N TRP A 379 19.69 -38.25 17.50
CA TRP A 379 20.73 -37.34 17.95
C TRP A 379 21.25 -36.47 16.79
N ASN A 380 20.97 -35.18 16.74
CA ASN A 380 19.94 -34.45 17.50
C ASN A 380 18.96 -33.78 16.53
N ILE A 381 17.84 -33.27 17.05
CA ILE A 381 16.91 -32.53 16.21
C ILE A 381 17.52 -31.17 15.85
N GLY A 382 17.71 -30.95 14.55
CA GLY A 382 18.43 -29.79 14.02
C GLY A 382 19.52 -30.22 13.05
N SER A 383 20.30 -31.23 13.43
CA SER A 383 21.46 -31.67 12.64
C SER A 383 21.09 -32.62 11.50
N GLU A 384 19.91 -33.23 11.54
CA GLU A 384 19.59 -34.42 10.76
C GLU A 384 19.35 -34.23 9.25
N ASP A 385 19.43 -35.34 8.51
CA ASP A 385 18.89 -35.42 7.16
C ASP A 385 17.35 -35.33 7.24
N PRO A 386 16.71 -34.30 6.64
CA PRO A 386 15.27 -34.07 6.81
C PRO A 386 14.40 -35.19 6.25
N THR A 387 14.95 -36.09 5.42
CA THR A 387 14.20 -37.20 4.83
C THR A 387 13.96 -38.35 5.81
N ILE A 388 14.72 -38.46 6.92
CA ILE A 388 14.49 -39.52 7.92
C ILE A 388 13.09 -39.46 8.53
N TRP A 389 12.50 -38.27 8.65
CA TRP A 389 11.15 -38.13 9.18
C TRP A 389 10.08 -38.77 8.29
N ARG A 390 10.33 -38.89 6.98
CA ARG A 390 9.46 -39.64 6.07
C ARG A 390 9.51 -41.14 6.35
N LEU A 391 10.70 -41.65 6.71
CA LEU A 391 10.89 -43.04 7.15
C LEU A 391 10.07 -43.33 8.40
N LEU A 392 10.21 -42.44 9.39
CA LEU A 392 9.62 -42.60 10.73
C LEU A 392 8.11 -42.34 10.78
N SER A 393 7.55 -41.65 9.77
CA SER A 393 6.11 -41.40 9.65
C SER A 393 5.32 -42.59 9.08
N GLY A 394 5.98 -43.55 8.43
CA GLY A 394 5.35 -44.69 7.75
C GLY A 394 5.27 -45.95 8.62
N LYS A 395 4.41 -46.91 8.22
CA LYS A 395 4.36 -48.26 8.82
C LYS A 395 5.44 -49.21 8.28
N ILE A 396 5.90 -48.97 7.04
CA ILE A 396 6.95 -49.74 6.38
C ILE A 396 7.99 -48.75 5.90
N ALA A 397 9.23 -48.97 6.31
CA ALA A 397 10.39 -48.22 5.88
C ALA A 397 10.64 -48.48 4.38
N ASN A 398 10.64 -47.43 3.54
CA ASN A 398 10.92 -47.55 2.10
C ASN A 398 12.05 -46.56 1.73
N PRO A 399 13.23 -47.06 1.30
CA PRO A 399 14.37 -46.22 0.97
C PRO A 399 14.08 -45.25 -0.19
N LEU A 400 13.12 -45.55 -1.08
CA LEU A 400 12.72 -44.66 -2.18
C LEU A 400 12.15 -43.32 -1.68
N ASN A 401 11.61 -43.26 -0.46
CA ASN A 401 11.09 -42.02 0.13
C ASN A 401 12.22 -41.03 0.52
N LEU A 402 13.47 -41.49 0.50
CA LEU A 402 14.67 -40.75 0.88
C LEU A 402 15.39 -40.09 -0.32
N GLU A 403 14.96 -40.37 -1.55
CA GLU A 403 15.63 -39.91 -2.78
C GLU A 403 15.57 -38.38 -2.98
N LYS A 404 14.43 -37.76 -2.63
CA LYS A 404 14.23 -36.30 -2.77
C LYS A 404 14.53 -35.59 -1.46
N ILE A 405 15.61 -34.81 -1.43
CA ILE A 405 16.05 -34.11 -0.22
C ILE A 405 15.46 -32.70 -0.24
N PRO A 406 14.48 -32.40 0.65
CA PRO A 406 13.92 -31.06 0.72
C PRO A 406 14.96 -30.10 1.29
N ASN A 407 14.94 -28.85 0.83
CA ASN A 407 15.73 -27.82 1.46
C ASN A 407 15.09 -27.46 2.83
N ARG A 408 15.88 -27.58 3.90
CA ARG A 408 15.42 -27.39 5.28
C ARG A 408 15.63 -25.97 5.77
N VAL A 409 16.71 -25.34 5.32
CA VAL A 409 17.08 -23.98 5.68
C VAL A 409 16.63 -23.08 4.53
N ALA A 410 15.74 -22.13 4.80
CA ALA A 410 15.31 -21.17 3.78
C ALA A 410 16.52 -20.39 3.25
N ALA A 411 17.49 -20.04 4.11
CA ALA A 411 18.73 -19.42 3.71
C ALA A 411 19.91 -19.69 4.65
N ALA A 412 21.08 -19.87 4.06
CA ALA A 412 22.36 -19.82 4.76
C ALA A 412 22.89 -18.38 4.77
N ILE A 413 23.53 -17.99 5.87
CA ILE A 413 24.19 -16.68 5.99
C ILE A 413 25.69 -16.94 6.06
N GLU A 414 26.45 -16.32 5.15
CA GLU A 414 27.91 -16.43 5.09
C GLU A 414 28.54 -15.06 5.26
N GLY A 415 29.54 -14.96 6.15
CA GLY A 415 30.23 -13.71 6.43
C GLY A 415 29.48 -12.81 7.40
N THR A 416 29.98 -11.59 7.56
CA THR A 416 29.43 -10.57 8.45
C THR A 416 29.55 -9.21 7.76
N GLY A 417 28.65 -8.29 8.11
CA GLY A 417 28.65 -6.92 7.60
C GLY A 417 27.38 -6.54 6.85
N ASP A 418 27.36 -5.29 6.37
CA ASP A 418 26.15 -4.63 5.88
C ASP A 418 25.94 -4.70 4.36
N PHE A 419 26.89 -5.23 3.58
CA PHE A 419 26.68 -5.50 2.16
C PHE A 419 26.06 -6.86 1.96
N LEU A 420 24.92 -6.91 1.28
CA LEU A 420 24.14 -8.13 1.10
C LEU A 420 24.19 -8.59 -0.35
N LYS A 421 24.57 -9.86 -0.56
CA LYS A 421 24.47 -10.53 -1.85
C LYS A 421 23.83 -11.90 -1.70
N VAL A 422 22.73 -12.14 -2.42
CA VAL A 422 22.09 -13.46 -2.52
C VAL A 422 22.67 -14.19 -3.72
N ASN A 423 23.35 -15.31 -3.48
CA ASN A 423 23.88 -16.20 -4.51
C ASN A 423 23.00 -17.46 -4.58
N LYS A 424 22.61 -17.87 -5.79
CA LYS A 424 21.79 -19.06 -6.13
C LYS A 424 20.29 -18.98 -5.80
N THR A 425 19.51 -19.56 -6.71
CA THR A 425 18.10 -19.93 -6.50
C THR A 425 18.04 -21.28 -5.79
N GLU A 426 17.25 -21.35 -4.72
CA GLU A 426 16.95 -22.59 -3.99
C GLU A 426 16.75 -23.79 -4.91
N THR A 427 17.43 -24.90 -4.62
CA THR A 427 17.17 -26.16 -5.31
C THR A 427 17.00 -27.32 -4.34
N GLU A 428 15.97 -28.13 -4.55
CA GLU A 428 15.86 -29.44 -3.90
C GLU A 428 16.99 -30.37 -4.35
N GLY A 429 17.44 -31.22 -3.43
CA GLY A 429 18.43 -32.26 -3.67
C GLY A 429 17.80 -33.56 -4.16
N GLU A 430 18.63 -34.39 -4.78
CA GLU A 430 18.26 -35.69 -5.35
C GLU A 430 19.41 -36.67 -5.21
N ARG A 431 19.10 -37.87 -4.74
CA ARG A 431 20.00 -39.01 -4.66
C ARG A 431 19.30 -40.28 -5.08
N LYS A 432 20.08 -41.29 -5.46
CA LYS A 432 19.61 -42.64 -5.82
C LYS A 432 20.33 -43.67 -4.98
N PHE A 433 19.66 -44.80 -4.79
CA PHE A 433 20.20 -45.93 -4.03
C PHE A 433 20.32 -47.18 -4.91
N GLU A 434 21.43 -47.90 -4.76
CA GLU A 434 21.56 -49.28 -5.19
C GLU A 434 21.29 -50.17 -3.98
N LEU A 435 20.24 -50.99 -4.06
CA LEU A 435 19.85 -51.90 -2.98
C LEU A 435 20.48 -53.28 -3.18
N ASP A 436 20.87 -53.90 -2.08
CA ASP A 436 21.21 -55.32 -2.00
C ASP A 436 20.29 -55.94 -0.94
N HIS A 437 19.37 -56.80 -1.39
CA HIS A 437 18.21 -57.25 -0.61
C HIS A 437 17.34 -56.08 -0.11
N HIS A 438 17.40 -55.77 1.19
CA HIS A 438 16.66 -54.69 1.86
C HIS A 438 17.58 -53.60 2.42
N LEU A 439 18.88 -53.62 2.10
CA LEU A 439 19.85 -52.63 2.59
C LEU A 439 20.35 -51.74 1.46
N ILE A 440 20.69 -50.50 1.80
CA ILE A 440 21.33 -49.56 0.87
C ILE A 440 22.82 -49.92 0.77
N LYS A 441 23.20 -50.50 -0.37
CA LYS A 441 24.58 -50.88 -0.66
C LYS A 441 25.40 -49.71 -1.18
N ARG A 442 24.77 -48.81 -1.94
CA ARG A 442 25.39 -47.61 -2.48
C ARG A 442 24.41 -46.46 -2.55
N GLU A 443 24.91 -45.26 -2.29
CA GLU A 443 24.22 -44.00 -2.48
C GLU A 443 24.94 -43.14 -3.51
N ILE A 444 24.17 -42.50 -4.39
CA ILE A 444 24.68 -41.62 -5.43
C ILE A 444 23.87 -40.31 -5.37
N TYR A 445 24.52 -39.23 -4.98
CA TYR A 445 23.96 -37.88 -5.07
C TYR A 445 23.98 -37.40 -6.53
N GLU A 446 22.80 -37.18 -7.12
CA GLU A 446 22.66 -36.57 -8.45
C GLU A 446 22.61 -35.05 -8.37
N LYS A 447 22.07 -34.52 -7.27
CA LYS A 447 21.93 -33.09 -7.01
C LYS A 447 21.95 -32.80 -5.52
N TYR A 448 22.74 -31.83 -5.09
CA TYR A 448 22.77 -31.41 -3.70
C TYR A 448 21.65 -30.39 -3.41
N PRO A 449 20.98 -30.46 -2.23
CA PRO A 449 20.06 -29.43 -1.82
C PRO A 449 20.83 -28.10 -1.61
N THR A 450 20.27 -26.98 -2.07
CA THR A 450 20.89 -25.66 -1.89
C THR A 450 19.90 -24.66 -1.30
N PRO A 451 20.24 -24.01 -0.17
CA PRO A 451 19.47 -22.89 0.36
C PRO A 451 19.74 -21.59 -0.42
N TYR A 452 18.95 -20.54 -0.19
CA TYR A 452 19.39 -19.19 -0.57
C TYR A 452 20.66 -18.86 0.22
N LEU A 453 21.73 -18.45 -0.45
CA LEU A 453 22.96 -18.04 0.26
C LEU A 453 22.99 -16.52 0.36
N LEU A 454 22.76 -15.97 1.55
CA LEU A 454 22.96 -14.57 1.86
C LEU A 454 24.41 -14.34 2.30
N LYS A 455 25.22 -13.80 1.41
CA LYS A 455 26.57 -13.35 1.74
C LYS A 455 26.54 -11.94 2.31
N GLN A 456 27.17 -11.78 3.47
CA GLN A 456 27.38 -10.53 4.17
C GLN A 456 28.86 -10.13 4.08
N TYR A 457 29.12 -8.89 3.68
CA TYR A 457 30.46 -8.33 3.59
C TYR A 457 30.53 -6.97 4.29
N GLY A 458 31.74 -6.53 4.63
CA GLY A 458 32.00 -5.17 5.07
C GLY A 458 32.46 -5.02 6.52
N VAL A 459 33.04 -6.06 7.12
CA VAL A 459 33.63 -5.97 8.46
C VAL A 459 35.14 -5.76 8.37
N ASP A 460 35.61 -4.66 8.98
CA ASP A 460 37.03 -4.34 9.14
C ASP A 460 37.25 -3.79 10.56
N GLU A 461 38.35 -4.19 11.19
CA GLU A 461 38.63 -3.89 12.58
C GLU A 461 38.84 -2.38 12.78
N LYS A 462 38.14 -1.78 13.76
CA LYS A 462 38.20 -0.33 14.04
C LYS A 462 37.84 0.58 12.86
N LYS A 463 37.15 0.10 11.83
CA LYS A 463 36.49 0.95 10.82
C LYS A 463 34.97 0.99 11.02
N VAL A 464 34.37 2.14 10.69
CA VAL A 464 32.93 2.38 10.77
C VAL A 464 32.51 3.35 9.67
N ALA A 465 31.32 3.16 9.10
CA ALA A 465 30.76 4.10 8.14
C ALA A 465 29.52 4.79 8.71
N ILE A 466 29.26 6.02 8.28
CA ILE A 466 28.02 6.76 8.61
C ILE A 466 27.21 6.91 7.32
N SER A 467 25.92 6.60 7.40
CA SER A 467 24.97 6.73 6.29
C SER A 467 23.75 7.55 6.67
N PHE A 468 23.14 8.19 5.66
CA PHE A 468 21.93 8.99 5.80
C PHE A 468 20.84 8.57 4.80
N ASP A 469 19.64 8.32 5.31
CA ASP A 469 18.47 7.96 4.50
C ASP A 469 17.47 9.12 4.38
N ASP A 470 16.59 9.01 3.38
CA ASP A 470 15.47 9.90 3.02
C ASP A 470 15.81 11.22 2.29
N GLY A 471 17.05 11.68 2.32
CA GLY A 471 17.45 12.96 1.76
C GLY A 471 17.29 13.12 0.26
N PRO A 472 17.61 14.31 -0.28
CA PRO A 472 18.02 15.52 0.45
C PRO A 472 16.84 16.39 0.95
N ASN A 473 17.05 17.10 2.05
CA ASN A 473 16.14 18.07 2.65
C ASN A 473 16.82 19.45 2.83
N PRO A 474 16.18 20.56 2.40
CA PRO A 474 16.77 21.89 2.47
C PRO A 474 17.01 22.41 3.89
N LYS A 475 16.33 21.87 4.91
CA LYS A 475 16.49 22.29 6.31
C LYS A 475 17.63 21.55 7.03
N TYR A 476 17.90 20.30 6.65
CA TYR A 476 18.74 19.40 7.44
C TYR A 476 20.01 18.95 6.72
N THR A 477 19.92 18.42 5.49
CA THR A 477 21.05 17.87 4.73
C THR A 477 22.22 18.85 4.62
N GLY A 478 21.94 20.13 4.35
CA GLY A 478 23.00 21.16 4.27
C GLY A 478 23.81 21.33 5.57
N LYS A 479 23.15 21.24 6.73
CA LYS A 479 23.79 21.33 8.05
C LYS A 479 24.58 20.06 8.38
N ILE A 480 24.06 18.90 7.98
CA ILE A 480 24.76 17.62 8.12
C ILE A 480 26.06 17.66 7.32
N LEU A 481 26.02 18.10 6.06
CA LEU A 481 27.21 18.27 5.21
C LEU A 481 28.24 19.22 5.85
N GLU A 482 27.79 20.33 6.44
CA GLU A 482 28.67 21.26 7.18
C GLU A 482 29.37 20.59 8.37
N ILE A 483 28.65 19.75 9.14
CA ILE A 483 29.22 19.00 10.26
C ILE A 483 30.24 17.97 9.76
N LEU A 484 29.89 17.18 8.74
CA LEU A 484 30.77 16.18 8.16
C LEU A 484 32.06 16.80 7.63
N ASN A 485 31.95 17.92 6.89
CA ASN A 485 33.10 18.65 6.39
C ASN A 485 33.97 19.23 7.53
N LYS A 486 33.35 19.79 8.58
CA LYS A 486 34.08 20.30 9.76
C LYS A 486 34.90 19.22 10.47
N HIS A 487 34.43 17.98 10.45
CA HIS A 487 35.08 16.85 11.09
C HIS A 487 35.94 16.01 10.15
N ASP A 488 36.06 16.39 8.88
CA ASP A 488 36.75 15.62 7.83
C ASP A 488 36.26 14.17 7.77
N VAL A 489 34.95 14.01 7.58
CA VAL A 489 34.27 12.72 7.48
C VAL A 489 33.54 12.63 6.14
N LYS A 490 33.69 11.50 5.46
CA LYS A 490 32.86 11.12 4.31
C LYS A 490 31.80 10.10 4.76
N ALA A 491 30.66 10.14 4.09
CA ALA A 491 29.46 9.40 4.47
C ALA A 491 28.73 8.95 3.19
N ALA A 492 27.80 8.02 3.33
CA ALA A 492 26.89 7.62 2.25
C ALA A 492 25.50 8.23 2.43
N PHE A 493 24.85 8.64 1.33
CA PHE A 493 23.49 9.16 1.34
C PHE A 493 22.60 8.31 0.43
N PHE A 494 21.61 7.62 1.00
CA PHE A 494 20.61 6.87 0.25
C PHE A 494 19.42 7.79 -0.05
N LEU A 495 19.37 8.29 -1.27
CA LEU A 495 18.46 9.38 -1.63
C LEU A 495 17.12 8.86 -2.14
N ILE A 496 16.05 9.52 -1.72
CA ILE A 496 14.74 9.40 -2.36
C ILE A 496 14.79 10.19 -3.67
N GLY A 497 14.50 9.53 -4.79
CA GLY A 497 14.58 10.14 -6.13
C GLY A 497 13.71 11.39 -6.29
N GLN A 498 12.52 11.43 -5.67
CA GLN A 498 11.67 12.62 -5.65
C GLN A 498 12.33 13.80 -4.92
N ASN A 499 13.02 13.55 -3.81
CA ASN A 499 13.74 14.60 -3.07
C ASN A 499 14.97 15.09 -3.85
N ALA A 500 15.71 14.17 -4.47
CA ALA A 500 16.85 14.52 -5.33
C ALA A 500 16.42 15.39 -6.52
N SER A 501 15.26 15.07 -7.14
CA SER A 501 14.66 15.87 -8.21
C SER A 501 14.25 17.26 -7.73
N MET A 502 13.69 17.39 -6.51
CA MET A 502 13.29 18.68 -5.96
C MET A 502 14.46 19.56 -5.52
N TYR A 503 15.58 18.97 -5.07
CA TYR A 503 16.74 19.69 -4.55
C TYR A 503 18.06 19.28 -5.24
N PRO A 504 18.17 19.46 -6.57
CA PRO A 504 19.31 18.95 -7.35
C PRO A 504 20.64 19.59 -6.94
N GLU A 505 20.62 20.84 -6.45
CA GLU A 505 21.84 21.50 -5.96
C GLU A 505 22.40 20.85 -4.69
N LEU A 506 21.55 20.32 -3.81
CA LEU A 506 22.01 19.57 -2.63
C LEU A 506 22.55 18.20 -3.03
N THR A 507 21.88 17.46 -3.90
CA THR A 507 22.41 16.20 -4.45
C THR A 507 23.76 16.40 -5.14
N LYS A 508 23.91 17.48 -5.92
CA LYS A 508 25.18 17.85 -6.55
C LYS A 508 26.26 18.21 -5.52
N ARG A 509 25.88 18.89 -4.43
CA ARG A 509 26.78 19.23 -3.31
C ARG A 509 27.26 17.98 -2.57
N ILE A 510 26.36 17.05 -2.23
CA ILE A 510 26.69 15.73 -1.64
C ILE A 510 27.79 15.06 -2.48
N TYR A 511 27.57 14.93 -3.79
CA TYR A 511 28.55 14.34 -4.68
C TYR A 511 29.87 15.13 -4.75
N LYS A 512 29.82 16.46 -4.92
CA LYS A 512 31.03 17.29 -5.04
C LYS A 512 31.90 17.30 -3.78
N GLU A 513 31.30 17.20 -2.60
CA GLU A 513 32.03 17.17 -1.33
C GLU A 513 32.65 15.80 -1.02
N GLY A 514 32.50 14.82 -1.93
CA GLY A 514 33.17 13.52 -1.83
C GLY A 514 32.35 12.42 -1.16
N HIS A 515 31.07 12.67 -0.86
CA HIS A 515 30.18 11.67 -0.26
C HIS A 515 29.68 10.66 -1.30
N GLU A 516 29.33 9.48 -0.84
CA GLU A 516 28.74 8.43 -1.67
C GLU A 516 27.23 8.59 -1.75
N ILE A 517 26.64 8.15 -2.86
CA ILE A 517 25.20 8.21 -3.08
C ILE A 517 24.71 6.81 -3.41
N GLY A 518 23.64 6.39 -2.74
CA GLY A 518 22.86 5.20 -3.05
C GLY A 518 21.40 5.57 -3.37
N SER A 519 20.66 4.59 -3.88
CA SER A 519 19.23 4.72 -4.14
C SER A 519 18.40 4.31 -2.92
N HIS A 520 17.32 5.04 -2.64
CA HIS A 520 16.33 4.72 -1.61
C HIS A 520 14.89 4.75 -2.17
N THR A 521 14.72 4.27 -3.41
CA THR A 521 13.50 4.37 -4.25
C THR A 521 13.12 5.81 -4.64
N PHE A 522 12.14 5.97 -5.54
CA PHE A 522 11.74 7.29 -6.03
C PHE A 522 10.73 7.95 -5.09
N THR A 523 9.80 7.17 -4.53
CA THR A 523 8.68 7.64 -3.71
C THR A 523 8.71 7.21 -2.25
N HIS A 524 9.77 6.51 -1.80
CA HIS A 524 9.88 5.94 -0.46
C HIS A 524 8.77 4.92 -0.16
N THR A 525 8.63 3.95 -1.07
CA THR A 525 7.63 2.88 -0.98
C THR A 525 8.25 1.63 -0.36
N ASP A 526 7.44 0.87 0.40
CA ASP A 526 7.81 -0.46 0.87
C ASP A 526 7.95 -1.41 -0.32
N VAL A 527 9.17 -1.92 -0.53
CA VAL A 527 9.53 -2.80 -1.64
C VAL A 527 8.84 -4.16 -1.59
N MET A 528 8.42 -4.59 -0.40
CA MET A 528 7.70 -5.85 -0.21
C MET A 528 6.23 -5.73 -0.62
N SER A 529 5.67 -4.51 -0.57
CA SER A 529 4.27 -4.24 -0.91
C SER A 529 4.00 -4.03 -2.41
N ILE A 530 5.05 -3.96 -3.25
CA ILE A 530 4.94 -3.57 -4.66
C ILE A 530 5.36 -4.68 -5.63
N SER A 531 4.80 -4.63 -6.84
CA SER A 531 5.17 -5.53 -7.94
C SER A 531 6.59 -5.28 -8.45
N ASP A 532 7.23 -6.29 -9.04
CA ASP A 532 8.60 -6.15 -9.58
C ASP A 532 8.71 -5.09 -10.67
N LYS A 533 7.64 -4.88 -11.46
CA LYS A 533 7.59 -3.79 -12.45
C LYS A 533 7.57 -2.41 -11.80
N THR A 534 6.88 -2.29 -10.67
CA THR A 534 6.86 -1.06 -9.88
C THR A 534 8.22 -0.82 -9.23
N LEU A 535 8.87 -1.87 -8.70
CA LEU A 535 10.22 -1.77 -8.16
C LEU A 535 11.22 -1.32 -9.23
N GLU A 536 11.17 -1.93 -10.41
CA GLU A 536 11.98 -1.52 -11.55
C GLU A 536 11.74 -0.05 -11.91
N PHE A 537 10.48 0.40 -11.90
CA PHE A 537 10.12 1.79 -12.14
C PHE A 537 10.71 2.74 -11.09
N GLU A 538 10.61 2.40 -9.80
CA GLU A 538 11.12 3.19 -8.66
C GLU A 538 12.65 3.33 -8.72
N LEU A 539 13.36 2.24 -8.98
CA LEU A 539 14.82 2.23 -9.07
C LEU A 539 15.32 2.94 -10.33
N ASN A 540 14.74 2.65 -11.50
CA ASN A 540 15.13 3.32 -12.74
C ASN A 540 14.88 4.82 -12.67
N SER A 541 13.74 5.25 -12.13
CA SER A 541 13.42 6.68 -11.98
C SER A 541 14.45 7.39 -11.10
N THR A 542 14.80 6.78 -9.96
CA THR A 542 15.80 7.32 -9.04
C THR A 542 17.17 7.41 -9.69
N GLN A 543 17.59 6.35 -10.38
CA GLN A 543 18.84 6.31 -11.13
C GLN A 543 18.94 7.44 -12.14
N ARG A 544 17.92 7.61 -12.99
CA ARG A 544 17.93 8.64 -14.05
C ARG A 544 18.00 10.05 -13.48
N VAL A 545 17.34 10.31 -12.35
CA VAL A 545 17.45 11.60 -11.66
C VAL A 545 18.86 11.83 -11.13
N ILE A 546 19.45 10.85 -10.41
CA ILE A 546 20.80 10.99 -9.84
C ILE A 546 21.85 11.13 -10.95
N GLN A 547 21.77 10.31 -12.00
CA GLN A 547 22.62 10.42 -13.19
C GLN A 547 22.52 11.81 -13.82
N GLY A 548 21.31 12.38 -13.92
CA GLY A 548 21.08 13.68 -14.55
C GLY A 548 21.68 14.84 -13.76
N ILE A 549 21.78 14.69 -12.45
CA ILE A 549 22.32 15.72 -11.55
C ILE A 549 23.85 15.60 -11.40
N THR A 550 24.34 14.37 -11.25
CA THR A 550 25.73 14.09 -10.85
C THR A 550 26.62 13.68 -12.02
N GLY A 551 26.04 13.22 -13.13
CA GLY A 551 26.78 12.58 -14.23
C GLY A 551 27.26 11.15 -13.91
N HIS A 552 26.83 10.57 -12.78
CA HIS A 552 27.26 9.27 -12.29
C HIS A 552 26.05 8.38 -11.99
N SER A 553 26.19 7.09 -12.30
CA SER A 553 25.28 6.04 -11.85
C SER A 553 25.52 5.76 -10.37
N VAL A 554 24.52 5.21 -9.68
CA VAL A 554 24.70 4.58 -8.36
C VAL A 554 24.39 3.09 -8.46
N VAL A 555 25.14 2.28 -7.72
CA VAL A 555 24.93 0.82 -7.66
C VAL A 555 24.52 0.34 -6.27
N MET A 556 24.68 1.18 -5.24
CA MET A 556 24.20 0.86 -3.90
C MET A 556 22.72 1.18 -3.77
N PHE A 557 21.97 0.28 -3.13
CA PHE A 557 20.55 0.45 -2.85
C PHE A 557 20.26 0.06 -1.41
N ARG A 558 19.49 0.90 -0.71
CA ARG A 558 18.92 0.56 0.59
C ARG A 558 17.40 0.48 0.45
N PRO A 559 16.77 -0.67 0.70
CA PRO A 559 15.32 -0.83 0.61
C PRO A 559 14.60 -0.11 1.77
N PRO A 560 13.64 0.80 1.49
CA PRO A 560 12.80 1.37 2.54
C PRO A 560 12.05 0.27 3.32
N PHE A 561 11.97 0.44 4.64
CA PHE A 561 11.25 -0.42 5.59
C PHE A 561 11.76 -1.86 5.75
N LEU A 562 12.79 -2.28 5.00
CA LEU A 562 13.34 -3.63 5.12
C LEU A 562 14.57 -3.61 6.03
N SER A 563 14.43 -4.10 7.27
CA SER A 563 15.54 -4.38 8.17
C SER A 563 15.74 -5.88 8.32
N LEU A 564 16.96 -6.37 8.11
CA LEU A 564 17.31 -7.77 8.33
C LEU A 564 17.65 -8.09 9.81
N TYR A 565 17.71 -7.08 10.68
CA TYR A 565 18.20 -7.20 12.05
C TYR A 565 17.13 -6.88 13.12
N GLU A 566 15.96 -6.38 12.75
CA GLU A 566 14.94 -5.93 13.71
C GLU A 566 13.97 -7.02 14.20
N GLU A 567 13.88 -8.18 13.54
CA GLU A 567 13.06 -9.30 14.01
C GLU A 567 13.92 -10.36 14.70
N HIS A 568 13.66 -10.55 16.00
CA HIS A 568 14.31 -11.56 16.82
C HIS A 568 14.17 -12.97 16.20
N TYR A 569 15.27 -13.49 15.66
CA TYR A 569 15.57 -14.90 15.39
C TYR A 569 14.82 -15.64 14.27
N ASP A 570 14.14 -14.98 13.33
CA ASP A 570 13.65 -15.65 12.12
C ASP A 570 14.49 -15.25 10.89
N LEU A 571 14.99 -16.24 10.14
CA LEU A 571 15.65 -16.01 8.84
C LEU A 571 14.68 -15.27 7.90
N PRO A 572 15.17 -14.37 7.01
CA PRO A 572 14.32 -13.65 6.08
C PRO A 572 13.44 -14.61 5.27
N SER A 573 12.19 -14.22 4.99
CA SER A 573 11.30 -15.09 4.21
C SER A 573 11.83 -15.27 2.78
N LYS A 574 11.42 -16.35 2.11
CA LYS A 574 11.70 -16.58 0.67
C LYS A 574 11.33 -15.38 -0.21
N GLU A 575 10.31 -14.62 0.18
CA GLU A 575 9.90 -13.41 -0.53
C GLU A 575 10.96 -12.30 -0.45
N VAL A 576 11.61 -12.14 0.70
CA VAL A 576 12.70 -11.17 0.90
C VAL A 576 13.89 -11.52 0.00
N PHE A 577 14.31 -12.79 -0.04
CA PHE A 577 15.40 -13.22 -0.93
C PHE A 577 15.10 -13.00 -2.40
N ASN A 578 13.89 -13.34 -2.85
CA ASN A 578 13.46 -13.09 -4.23
C ASN A 578 13.48 -11.59 -4.55
N LYS A 579 13.10 -10.73 -3.60
CA LYS A 579 13.14 -9.28 -3.78
C LYS A 579 14.59 -8.77 -3.88
N ILE A 580 15.50 -9.26 -3.03
CA ILE A 580 16.93 -8.92 -3.11
C ILE A 580 17.55 -9.41 -4.42
N LEU A 581 17.23 -10.63 -4.87
CA LEU A 581 17.65 -11.15 -6.18
C LEU A 581 17.13 -10.26 -7.32
N LYS A 582 15.87 -9.82 -7.26
CA LYS A 582 15.32 -8.89 -8.24
C LYS A 582 16.08 -7.57 -8.29
N VAL A 583 16.47 -7.03 -7.14
CA VAL A 583 17.30 -5.82 -7.04
C VAL A 583 18.70 -6.06 -7.64
N GLN A 584 19.30 -7.23 -7.39
CA GLN A 584 20.59 -7.61 -7.97
C GLN A 584 20.52 -7.81 -9.49
N GLU A 585 19.44 -8.39 -10.03
CA GLU A 585 19.21 -8.48 -11.48
C GLU A 585 19.12 -7.09 -12.14
N LEU A 586 18.70 -6.07 -11.39
CA LEU A 586 18.70 -4.68 -11.83
C LEU A 586 20.07 -4.01 -11.66
N GLY A 587 21.08 -4.75 -11.18
CA GLY A 587 22.47 -4.33 -11.05
C GLY A 587 22.78 -3.56 -9.77
N TYR A 588 21.89 -3.60 -8.77
CA TYR A 588 22.12 -2.96 -7.48
C TYR A 588 22.66 -3.94 -6.45
N THR A 589 23.51 -3.45 -5.56
CA THR A 589 23.94 -4.13 -4.35
C THR A 589 23.16 -3.58 -3.17
N VAL A 590 22.54 -4.48 -2.40
CA VAL A 590 21.77 -4.09 -1.23
C VAL A 590 22.72 -3.77 -0.08
N VAL A 591 22.54 -2.60 0.52
CA VAL A 591 23.32 -2.14 1.68
C VAL A 591 22.37 -1.97 2.87
N SER A 592 22.57 -2.80 3.90
CA SER A 592 21.87 -2.78 5.18
C SER A 592 22.49 -1.75 6.15
N SER A 593 22.07 -1.81 7.40
CA SER A 593 22.68 -1.10 8.52
C SER A 593 22.60 -1.95 9.78
N SER A 594 23.75 -2.23 10.38
CA SER A 594 23.83 -2.99 11.62
C SER A 594 23.52 -2.13 12.86
N ILE A 595 23.64 -0.80 12.75
CA ILE A 595 23.41 0.15 13.85
C ILE A 595 22.32 1.14 13.45
N ASP A 596 21.09 0.94 13.93
CA ASP A 596 19.98 1.90 13.82
C ASP A 596 19.64 2.50 15.21
N PRO A 597 20.03 3.75 15.50
CA PRO A 597 19.68 4.43 16.74
C PRO A 597 18.21 4.87 16.78
N LYS A 598 17.43 4.65 15.71
CA LYS A 598 16.02 5.02 15.54
C LYS A 598 15.80 6.52 15.70
N ASP A 599 16.69 7.32 15.11
CA ASP A 599 16.62 8.78 15.16
C ASP A 599 15.32 9.30 14.54
N TRP A 600 14.75 8.57 13.59
CA TRP A 600 13.46 8.82 12.97
C TRP A 600 12.27 8.77 13.94
N ASN A 601 12.35 8.03 15.06
CA ASN A 601 11.23 7.75 15.97
C ASN A 601 11.12 8.74 17.16
N GLY A 602 11.32 10.04 16.92
CA GLY A 602 11.08 11.10 17.91
C GLY A 602 12.04 11.14 19.11
N LYS A 603 13.17 10.41 19.05
CA LYS A 603 14.20 10.37 20.11
C LYS A 603 14.94 11.70 20.27
N SER A 604 15.41 11.99 21.48
CA SER A 604 16.28 13.14 21.76
C SER A 604 17.71 12.92 21.25
N ALA A 605 18.49 14.00 21.14
CA ALA A 605 19.87 13.94 20.68
C ALA A 605 20.77 13.08 21.59
N ASN A 606 20.47 13.02 22.90
CA ASN A 606 21.21 12.17 23.83
C ASN A 606 20.84 10.70 23.66
N GLU A 607 19.56 10.38 23.53
CA GLU A 607 19.12 9.00 23.27
C GLU A 607 19.67 8.47 21.95
N ILE A 608 19.72 9.29 20.89
CA ILE A 608 20.34 8.90 19.61
C ILE A 608 21.82 8.60 19.82
N TYR A 609 22.54 9.45 20.56
CA TYR A 609 23.95 9.27 20.85
C TYR A 609 24.20 8.00 21.68
N GLU A 610 23.47 7.79 22.78
CA GLU A 610 23.60 6.62 23.67
C GLU A 610 23.30 5.32 22.92
N ASN A 611 22.17 5.25 22.21
CA ASN A 611 21.84 4.07 21.39
C ASN A 611 22.86 3.82 20.28
N THR A 612 23.54 4.85 19.77
CA THR A 612 24.61 4.63 18.79
C THR A 612 25.81 3.98 19.49
N ILE A 613 26.35 4.59 20.54
CA ILE A 613 27.61 4.14 21.15
C ILE A 613 27.50 2.79 21.87
N GLU A 614 26.32 2.44 22.40
CA GLU A 614 26.08 1.14 23.04
C GLU A 614 26.13 -0.03 22.04
N ASN A 615 25.84 0.25 20.76
CA ASN A 615 25.76 -0.77 19.72
C ASN A 615 26.95 -0.71 18.73
N VAL A 616 27.93 0.18 18.94
CA VAL A 616 29.12 0.26 18.09
C VAL A 616 30.08 -0.89 18.40
N HIS A 617 30.20 -1.82 17.46
CA HIS A 617 31.28 -2.82 17.36
C HIS A 617 32.05 -2.68 16.04
N ASN A 618 33.13 -3.47 15.86
CA ASN A 618 34.03 -3.37 14.72
C ASN A 618 33.32 -3.64 13.37
N GLY A 619 33.52 -2.75 12.37
CA GLY A 619 33.23 -3.03 10.96
C GLY A 619 31.78 -2.87 10.49
N GLN A 620 31.10 -1.77 10.81
CA GLN A 620 29.66 -1.61 10.52
C GLN A 620 29.21 -0.22 10.08
N ILE A 621 27.99 -0.13 9.55
CA ILE A 621 27.34 1.10 9.10
C ILE A 621 26.34 1.61 10.15
N ILE A 622 26.53 2.87 10.58
CA ILE A 622 25.58 3.64 11.37
C ILE A 622 24.55 4.30 10.44
N LEU A 623 23.27 4.00 10.64
CA LEU A 623 22.15 4.62 9.93
C LEU A 623 21.64 5.85 10.69
N LEU A 624 21.52 6.97 10.01
CA LEU A 624 20.83 8.18 10.47
C LEU A 624 19.91 8.69 9.36
N HIS A 625 19.06 9.66 9.63
CA HIS A 625 18.14 10.22 8.64
C HIS A 625 18.39 11.72 8.43
N ASP A 626 18.43 12.17 7.17
CA ASP A 626 18.56 13.60 6.82
C ASP A 626 17.25 14.21 6.27
N SER A 627 16.16 13.44 6.25
CA SER A 627 14.80 13.91 6.00
C SER A 627 13.79 13.12 6.87
N GLY A 628 12.49 13.15 6.56
CA GLY A 628 11.49 12.40 7.32
C GLY A 628 11.22 12.94 8.74
N GLY A 629 10.34 13.94 8.87
CA GLY A 629 9.99 14.53 10.17
C GLY A 629 11.00 15.57 10.69
N ASP A 630 11.18 15.67 12.01
CA ASP A 630 12.12 16.60 12.64
C ASP A 630 13.48 15.95 12.89
N ARG A 631 14.50 16.33 12.10
CA ARG A 631 15.88 15.83 12.22
C ARG A 631 16.81 16.75 13.04
N THR A 632 16.25 17.72 13.77
CA THR A 632 17.05 18.58 14.66
C THR A 632 17.84 17.76 15.70
N PRO A 633 17.26 16.72 16.35
CA PRO A 633 18.00 15.84 17.25
C PRO A 633 19.16 15.10 16.58
N THR A 634 18.99 14.62 15.35
CA THR A 634 20.04 13.96 14.56
C THR A 634 21.23 14.90 14.33
N ILE A 635 20.97 16.16 13.97
CA ILE A 635 22.00 17.19 13.76
C ILE A 635 22.79 17.47 15.05
N GLU A 636 22.13 17.47 16.20
CA GLU A 636 22.75 17.69 17.50
C GLU A 636 23.55 16.48 18.01
N ALA A 637 23.12 15.26 17.68
CA ALA A 637 23.79 14.01 18.06
C ALA A 637 25.04 13.72 17.22
N LEU A 638 24.99 13.98 15.91
CA LEU A 638 26.06 13.67 14.95
C LEU A 638 27.47 14.14 15.39
N PRO A 639 27.72 15.39 15.82
CA PRO A 639 29.05 15.80 16.26
C PRO A 639 29.51 15.15 17.58
N LYS A 640 28.58 14.64 18.40
CA LYS A 640 28.93 13.84 19.60
C LYS A 640 29.37 12.45 19.18
N ILE A 641 28.61 11.80 18.28
CA ILE A 641 28.93 10.48 17.72
C ILE A 641 30.31 10.49 17.06
N ILE A 642 30.58 11.42 16.14
CA ILE A 642 31.86 11.51 15.44
C ILE A 642 33.05 11.67 16.39
N ARG A 643 32.90 12.52 17.42
CA ARG A 643 33.97 12.74 18.41
C ARG A 643 34.23 11.50 19.26
N TRP A 644 33.17 10.80 19.66
CA TRP A 644 33.30 9.58 20.44
C TRP A 644 33.97 8.47 19.64
N LEU A 645 33.57 8.26 18.38
CA LEU A 645 34.19 7.27 17.48
C LEU A 645 35.69 7.50 17.34
N LYS A 646 36.10 8.75 17.02
CA LYS A 646 37.51 9.11 16.89
C LYS A 646 38.28 8.96 18.21
N ALA A 647 37.68 9.32 19.34
CA ALA A 647 38.30 9.19 20.67
C ALA A 647 38.52 7.73 21.09
N ASN A 648 37.70 6.79 20.60
CA ASN A 648 37.79 5.36 20.90
C ASN A 648 38.54 4.56 19.82
N GLY A 649 39.29 5.25 18.95
CA GLY A 649 40.18 4.64 17.97
C GLY A 649 39.51 4.14 16.69
N TYR A 650 38.26 4.53 16.41
CA TYR A 650 37.60 4.18 15.15
C TYR A 650 37.97 5.13 14.02
N SER A 651 38.25 4.58 12.85
CA SER A 651 38.37 5.29 11.58
C SER A 651 37.01 5.36 10.90
N ILE A 652 36.52 6.57 10.64
CA ILE A 652 35.25 6.77 9.94
C ILE A 652 35.53 6.81 8.44
N VAL A 653 35.07 5.80 7.71
CA VAL A 653 35.37 5.57 6.29
C VAL A 653 34.10 5.61 5.43
N PRO A 654 34.20 5.85 4.11
CA PRO A 654 33.08 5.64 3.18
C PRO A 654 32.58 4.19 3.23
N VAL A 655 31.33 3.97 2.81
CA VAL A 655 30.70 2.65 2.85
C VAL A 655 31.41 1.68 1.89
N SER A 656 31.90 2.15 0.74
CA SER A 656 32.66 1.30 -0.19
C SER A 656 34.00 0.79 0.37
N GLU A 657 34.66 1.55 1.26
CA GLU A 657 35.96 1.18 1.81
C GLU A 657 35.86 -0.01 2.77
N LEU A 658 34.69 -0.21 3.40
CA LEU A 658 34.43 -1.39 4.24
C LEU A 658 34.58 -2.72 3.48
N VAL A 659 34.40 -2.69 2.16
CA VAL A 659 34.56 -3.83 1.26
C VAL A 659 35.76 -3.67 0.30
N GLY A 660 36.66 -2.74 0.59
CA GLY A 660 37.88 -2.51 -0.20
C GLY A 660 37.63 -1.95 -1.60
N LEU A 661 36.48 -1.31 -1.83
CA LEU A 661 36.12 -0.72 -3.12
C LEU A 661 36.40 0.77 -3.16
N GLU A 662 36.75 1.27 -4.34
CA GLU A 662 36.90 2.70 -4.60
C GLU A 662 35.54 3.36 -4.90
N ARG A 663 35.41 4.64 -4.56
CA ARG A 663 34.19 5.43 -4.81
C ARG A 663 33.75 5.41 -6.28
N SER A 664 34.67 5.35 -7.22
CA SER A 664 34.37 5.29 -8.67
C SER A 664 33.72 3.99 -9.10
N VAL A 665 33.85 2.92 -8.31
CA VAL A 665 33.21 1.62 -8.56
C VAL A 665 31.75 1.67 -8.13
N VAL A 666 31.46 2.24 -6.96
CA VAL A 666 30.09 2.38 -6.45
C VAL A 666 29.30 3.54 -7.08
N MET A 667 30.02 4.48 -7.71
CA MET A 667 29.45 5.60 -8.46
C MET A 667 30.12 5.78 -9.84
N PRO A 668 29.93 4.85 -10.79
CA PRO A 668 30.60 4.92 -12.09
C PRO A 668 30.05 6.04 -12.97
N THR A 669 30.88 6.58 -13.87
CA THR A 669 30.46 7.60 -14.83
C THR A 669 29.37 7.07 -15.76
N VAL A 670 28.35 7.90 -16.04
CA VAL A 670 27.27 7.54 -16.98
C VAL A 670 27.86 7.23 -18.36
N GLN A 671 27.39 6.15 -18.99
CA GLN A 671 27.82 5.75 -20.33
C GLN A 671 27.47 6.83 -21.37
N GLU A 672 28.31 7.03 -22.39
CA GLU A 672 28.10 8.06 -23.44
C GLU A 672 26.73 7.97 -24.13
N THR A 673 26.22 6.75 -24.34
CA THR A 673 24.89 6.50 -24.90
C THR A 673 23.76 7.05 -24.04
N GLU A 674 23.96 7.11 -22.72
CA GLU A 674 22.97 7.55 -21.74
C GLU A 674 23.07 9.05 -21.38
N LYS A 675 24.23 9.67 -21.61
CA LYS A 675 24.49 11.10 -21.31
C LYS A 675 23.54 12.05 -22.05
N SER A 676 23.10 11.68 -23.25
CA SER A 676 22.17 12.48 -24.05
C SER A 676 20.73 12.50 -23.49
N MET A 677 20.35 11.46 -22.73
CA MET A 677 18.99 11.31 -22.20
C MET A 677 18.83 11.84 -20.77
N THR A 678 19.93 12.00 -20.03
CA THR A 678 19.92 12.34 -18.61
C THR A 678 19.32 13.71 -18.28
N PRO A 679 19.61 14.80 -19.01
CA PRO A 679 18.94 16.09 -18.80
C PRO A 679 17.43 16.03 -19.04
N VAL A 680 16.98 15.22 -20.01
CA VAL A 680 15.56 15.06 -20.33
C VAL A 680 14.81 14.44 -19.16
N TYR A 681 15.37 13.45 -18.48
CA TYR A 681 14.75 12.85 -17.29
C TYR A 681 14.78 13.77 -16.08
N LEU A 682 15.86 14.53 -15.88
CA LEU A 682 15.92 15.52 -14.80
C LEU A 682 14.86 16.61 -14.98
N TYR A 683 14.80 17.25 -16.15
CA TYR A 683 13.79 18.27 -16.44
C TYR A 683 12.38 17.68 -16.52
N GLY A 684 12.24 16.42 -16.98
CA GLY A 684 10.97 15.74 -17.06
C GLY A 684 10.39 15.38 -15.69
N SER A 685 11.21 14.82 -14.80
CA SER A 685 10.80 14.48 -13.42
C SER A 685 10.46 15.73 -12.61
N THR A 686 11.28 16.78 -12.70
CA THR A 686 11.00 18.07 -12.04
C THR A 686 9.72 18.71 -12.55
N PHE A 687 9.51 18.73 -13.87
CA PHE A 687 8.27 19.23 -14.46
C PHE A 687 7.06 18.40 -13.99
N ASN A 688 7.15 17.07 -13.98
CA ASN A 688 6.07 16.20 -13.53
C ASN A 688 5.73 16.44 -12.04
N ALA A 689 6.74 16.53 -11.17
CA ALA A 689 6.55 16.83 -9.75
C ALA A 689 5.89 18.21 -9.56
N ALA A 690 6.35 19.24 -10.30
CA ALA A 690 5.77 20.58 -10.27
C ALA A 690 4.33 20.59 -10.79
N LEU A 691 4.02 19.82 -11.84
CA LEU A 691 2.69 19.70 -12.41
C LEU A 691 1.72 19.04 -11.42
N ILE A 692 2.10 17.90 -10.82
CA ILE A 692 1.29 17.20 -9.82
C ILE A 692 1.04 18.13 -8.61
N LYS A 693 2.06 18.82 -8.12
CA LYS A 693 1.93 19.80 -7.03
C LYS A 693 0.97 20.94 -7.41
N SER A 694 1.09 21.46 -8.63
CA SER A 694 0.22 22.53 -9.14
C SER A 694 -1.24 22.08 -9.27
N ILE A 695 -1.49 20.85 -9.74
CA ILE A 695 -2.83 20.26 -9.79
C ILE A 695 -3.41 20.12 -8.38
N LYS A 696 -2.63 19.62 -7.41
CA LYS A 696 -3.07 19.52 -6.00
C LYS A 696 -3.44 20.88 -5.41
N ILE A 697 -2.60 21.91 -5.62
CA ILE A 697 -2.87 23.28 -5.17
C ILE A 697 -4.14 23.83 -5.85
N PHE A 698 -4.27 23.64 -7.15
CA PHE A 698 -5.43 24.10 -7.91
C PHE A 698 -6.74 23.48 -7.39
N LEU A 699 -6.76 22.15 -7.17
CA LEU A 699 -7.93 21.45 -6.62
C LEU A 699 -8.23 21.89 -5.18
N PHE A 700 -7.21 22.05 -4.35
CA PHE A 700 -7.38 22.56 -2.99
C PHE A 700 -8.01 23.95 -2.99
N LEU A 701 -7.53 24.86 -3.85
CA LEU A 701 -8.12 26.19 -4.00
C LEU A 701 -9.58 26.12 -4.48
N LEU A 702 -9.92 25.24 -5.43
CA LEU A 702 -11.30 25.03 -5.86
C LEU A 702 -12.20 24.58 -4.70
N ILE A 703 -11.73 23.68 -3.84
CA ILE A 703 -12.46 23.20 -2.66
C ILE A 703 -12.65 24.35 -1.68
N VAL A 704 -11.60 25.10 -1.33
CA VAL A 704 -11.67 26.23 -0.40
C VAL A 704 -12.64 27.31 -0.91
N ILE A 705 -12.54 27.69 -2.18
CA ILE A 705 -13.46 28.65 -2.81
C ILE A 705 -14.89 28.09 -2.84
N GLY A 706 -15.05 26.80 -3.11
CA GLY A 706 -16.34 26.10 -3.08
C GLY A 706 -17.00 26.14 -1.72
N LEU A 707 -16.27 25.80 -0.65
CA LEU A 707 -16.75 25.85 0.74
C LEU A 707 -17.08 27.28 1.17
N PHE A 708 -16.24 28.25 0.82
CA PHE A 708 -16.50 29.67 1.07
C PHE A 708 -17.79 30.14 0.37
N ARG A 709 -17.97 29.79 -0.91
CA ARG A 709 -19.20 30.06 -1.66
C ARG A 709 -20.42 29.46 -0.96
N LEU A 710 -20.35 28.20 -0.54
CA LEU A 710 -21.47 27.54 0.14
C LEU A 710 -21.82 28.22 1.47
N ALA A 711 -20.82 28.58 2.29
CA ALA A 711 -21.02 29.31 3.52
C ALA A 711 -21.66 30.69 3.27
N MET A 712 -21.20 31.39 2.24
CA MET A 712 -21.75 32.69 1.81
C MET A 712 -23.22 32.57 1.39
N LEU A 713 -23.57 31.58 0.55
CA LEU A 713 -24.95 31.34 0.12
C LEU A 713 -25.87 31.01 1.31
N LEU A 714 -25.40 30.17 2.24
CA LEU A 714 -26.16 29.85 3.46
C LEU A 714 -26.39 31.10 4.32
N PHE A 715 -25.33 31.85 4.62
CA PHE A 715 -25.40 33.05 5.44
C PHE A 715 -26.35 34.10 4.86
N PHE A 716 -26.19 34.46 3.59
CA PHE A 716 -27.03 35.48 2.97
C PHE A 716 -28.46 35.00 2.70
N SER A 717 -28.67 33.71 2.40
CA SER A 717 -30.04 33.17 2.27
C SER A 717 -30.80 33.21 3.61
N LEU A 718 -30.13 32.92 4.73
CA LEU A 718 -30.71 33.03 6.08
C LEU A 718 -31.03 34.49 6.44
N LYS A 719 -30.09 35.41 6.15
CA LYS A 719 -30.27 36.85 6.36
C LYS A 719 -31.45 37.38 5.55
N GLN A 720 -31.53 37.01 4.27
CA GLN A 720 -32.63 37.39 3.39
C GLN A 720 -33.96 36.84 3.89
N LYS A 721 -34.02 35.56 4.32
CA LYS A 721 -35.22 34.95 4.86
C LYS A 721 -35.77 35.75 6.04
N ARG A 722 -34.93 36.01 7.05
CA ARG A 722 -35.29 36.79 8.24
C ARG A 722 -35.80 38.18 7.87
N LYS A 723 -35.11 38.87 6.95
CA LYS A 723 -35.50 40.20 6.46
C LYS A 723 -36.83 40.18 5.70
N SER A 724 -37.07 39.14 4.89
CA SER A 724 -38.30 38.99 4.11
C SER A 724 -39.52 38.70 4.99
N GLU A 725 -39.35 37.99 6.10
CA GLU A 725 -40.43 37.69 7.06
C GLU A 725 -40.90 38.94 7.81
N HIS A 726 -40.02 39.92 8.02
CA HIS A 726 -40.33 41.18 8.71
C HIS A 726 -40.70 42.32 7.75
N ARG A 727 -40.77 42.08 6.44
CA ARG A 727 -41.04 43.12 5.45
C ARG A 727 -42.55 43.31 5.30
N VAL A 728 -43.04 44.47 5.73
CA VAL A 728 -44.43 44.89 5.52
C VAL A 728 -44.55 45.48 4.11
N TYR A 729 -45.52 45.00 3.35
CA TYR A 729 -45.85 45.55 2.03
C TYR A 729 -47.20 46.26 2.11
N GLU A 730 -47.31 47.42 1.49
CA GLU A 730 -48.58 48.12 1.34
C GLU A 730 -49.45 47.39 0.32
N ASN A 731 -50.56 46.80 0.78
CA ASN A 731 -51.51 46.10 -0.09
C ASN A 731 -52.26 47.03 -1.06
N SER A 732 -52.19 48.35 -0.86
CA SER A 732 -52.78 49.39 -1.70
C SER A 732 -52.00 49.66 -2.99
N TYR A 733 -50.73 49.24 -3.10
CA TYR A 733 -49.93 49.46 -4.30
C TYR A 733 -50.31 48.47 -5.41
N GLN A 734 -51.29 48.85 -6.23
CA GLN A 734 -51.82 48.05 -7.33
C GLN A 734 -51.88 48.87 -8.64
N PRO A 735 -50.73 49.25 -9.23
CA PRO A 735 -50.72 49.99 -10.49
C PRO A 735 -51.33 49.18 -11.64
N PHE A 736 -51.75 49.84 -12.72
CA PHE A 736 -52.07 49.14 -13.96
C PHE A 736 -50.83 48.44 -14.52
N VAL A 737 -50.96 47.18 -14.98
CA VAL A 737 -49.86 46.32 -15.45
C VAL A 737 -50.12 45.79 -16.85
N SER A 738 -49.08 45.71 -17.69
CA SER A 738 -49.15 45.03 -18.99
C SER A 738 -48.45 43.69 -18.92
N ILE A 739 -49.17 42.61 -19.18
CA ILE A 739 -48.64 41.24 -19.21
C ILE A 739 -48.34 40.89 -20.66
N LEU A 740 -47.12 40.42 -20.94
CA LEU A 740 -46.63 40.11 -22.27
C LEU A 740 -46.30 38.62 -22.40
N ILE A 741 -46.79 37.99 -23.46
CA ILE A 741 -46.40 36.65 -23.87
C ILE A 741 -45.89 36.69 -25.30
N ALA A 742 -44.68 36.20 -25.53
CA ALA A 742 -44.20 35.89 -26.87
C ALA A 742 -44.54 34.43 -27.21
N ALA A 743 -45.27 34.22 -28.29
CA ALA A 743 -45.72 32.90 -28.71
C ALA A 743 -45.22 32.56 -30.12
N TYR A 744 -44.68 31.37 -30.30
CA TYR A 744 -44.31 30.82 -31.60
C TYR A 744 -44.52 29.31 -31.58
N ASN A 745 -45.57 28.81 -32.23
CA ASN A 745 -45.94 27.40 -32.28
C ASN A 745 -46.31 26.72 -30.94
N GLU A 746 -47.03 27.39 -30.05
CA GLU A 746 -47.34 26.97 -28.67
C GLU A 746 -48.78 26.47 -28.48
N ASP A 747 -49.41 25.92 -29.51
CA ASP A 747 -50.82 25.52 -29.54
C ASP A 747 -51.24 24.59 -28.38
N LYS A 748 -50.35 23.69 -27.95
CA LYS A 748 -50.60 22.72 -26.86
C LYS A 748 -50.64 23.32 -25.45
N VAL A 749 -50.07 24.51 -25.24
CA VAL A 749 -49.82 25.05 -23.89
C VAL A 749 -50.39 26.45 -23.69
N ILE A 750 -50.45 27.28 -24.74
CA ILE A 750 -50.82 28.70 -24.64
C ILE A 750 -52.19 28.92 -24.01
N GLY A 751 -53.18 28.05 -24.29
CA GLY A 751 -54.52 28.17 -23.71
C GLY A 751 -54.53 28.05 -22.18
N LYS A 752 -53.77 27.11 -21.61
CA LYS A 752 -53.65 26.93 -20.15
C LYS A 752 -52.98 28.14 -19.50
N THR A 753 -51.96 28.68 -20.16
CA THR A 753 -51.24 29.88 -19.72
C THR A 753 -52.18 31.09 -19.66
N ILE A 754 -52.94 31.35 -20.73
CA ILE A 754 -53.95 32.43 -20.76
C ILE A 754 -54.95 32.26 -19.62
N GLN A 755 -55.53 31.07 -19.47
CA GLN A 755 -56.51 30.80 -18.42
C GLN A 755 -55.94 31.06 -17.01
N SER A 756 -54.68 30.71 -16.75
CA SER A 756 -54.04 30.96 -15.45
C SER A 756 -53.86 32.45 -15.14
N ILE A 757 -53.62 33.28 -16.16
CA ILE A 757 -53.51 34.73 -16.03
C ILE A 757 -54.89 35.34 -15.78
N MET A 758 -55.90 34.90 -16.53
CA MET A 758 -57.27 35.40 -16.37
C MET A 758 -57.88 35.01 -15.01
N ASN A 759 -57.42 33.92 -14.40
CA ASN A 759 -57.78 33.51 -13.04
C ASN A 759 -56.99 34.25 -11.94
N SER A 760 -56.09 35.17 -12.28
CA SER A 760 -55.32 35.90 -11.27
C SER A 760 -56.21 36.83 -10.43
N ARG A 761 -55.88 36.98 -9.15
CA ARG A 761 -56.56 37.92 -8.22
C ARG A 761 -56.16 39.38 -8.43
N TYR A 762 -55.28 39.69 -9.39
CA TYR A 762 -54.83 41.05 -9.63
C TYR A 762 -55.87 41.83 -10.46
N PRO A 763 -56.37 42.99 -9.99
CA PRO A 763 -57.58 43.59 -10.56
C PRO A 763 -57.37 44.41 -11.83
N GLN A 764 -56.16 44.93 -12.08
CA GLN A 764 -55.93 45.91 -13.16
C GLN A 764 -54.75 45.51 -14.06
N PHE A 765 -55.05 44.80 -15.15
CA PHE A 765 -54.05 44.45 -16.15
C PHE A 765 -54.60 44.39 -17.58
N GLU A 766 -53.72 44.59 -18.56
CA GLU A 766 -53.91 44.15 -19.95
C GLU A 766 -53.00 42.96 -20.26
N LEU A 767 -53.46 42.06 -21.13
CA LEU A 767 -52.70 40.92 -21.64
C LEU A 767 -52.41 41.12 -23.12
N ILE A 768 -51.14 41.25 -23.49
CA ILE A 768 -50.69 41.40 -24.87
C ILE A 768 -49.92 40.14 -25.27
N ILE A 769 -50.45 39.42 -26.25
CA ILE A 769 -49.80 38.24 -26.80
C ILE A 769 -49.23 38.61 -28.16
N VAL A 770 -47.94 38.37 -28.34
CA VAL A 770 -47.23 38.62 -29.58
C VAL A 770 -46.97 37.30 -30.27
N ASP A 771 -47.71 37.03 -31.34
CA ASP A 771 -47.49 35.91 -32.23
C ASP A 771 -46.31 36.20 -33.16
N ASP A 772 -45.20 35.48 -32.96
CA ASP A 772 -43.95 35.61 -33.70
C ASP A 772 -43.95 34.76 -34.98
N GLY A 773 -45.07 34.81 -35.71
CA GLY A 773 -45.26 34.13 -36.99
C GLY A 773 -45.49 32.63 -36.85
N SER A 774 -46.37 32.20 -35.94
CA SER A 774 -46.70 30.78 -35.75
C SER A 774 -47.29 30.15 -37.02
N THR A 775 -46.94 28.90 -37.25
CA THR A 775 -47.40 28.05 -38.36
C THR A 775 -48.41 26.99 -37.92
N ASP A 776 -48.73 26.90 -36.63
CA ASP A 776 -49.71 25.99 -36.04
C ASP A 776 -50.99 26.74 -35.60
N GLN A 777 -51.80 26.12 -34.73
CA GLN A 777 -53.06 26.70 -34.25
C GLN A 777 -52.90 27.79 -33.17
N THR A 778 -51.67 28.21 -32.81
CA THR A 778 -51.42 29.18 -31.73
C THR A 778 -52.19 30.48 -31.94
N ALA A 779 -52.08 31.08 -33.12
CA ALA A 779 -52.73 32.35 -33.42
C ALA A 779 -54.27 32.22 -33.34
N ASN A 780 -54.83 31.11 -33.83
CA ASN A 780 -56.28 30.86 -33.82
C ASN A 780 -56.82 30.69 -32.39
N ILE A 781 -56.07 29.99 -31.53
CA ILE A 781 -56.42 29.82 -30.10
C ILE A 781 -56.43 31.19 -29.42
N VAL A 782 -55.39 32.00 -29.65
CA VAL A 782 -55.28 33.33 -29.05
C VAL A 782 -56.39 34.26 -29.54
N GLU A 783 -56.73 34.27 -30.84
CA GLU A 783 -57.85 35.04 -31.38
C GLU A 783 -59.19 34.65 -30.75
N THR A 784 -59.41 33.35 -30.55
CA THR A 784 -60.62 32.85 -29.91
C THR A 784 -60.74 33.33 -28.47
N GLU A 785 -59.63 33.36 -27.72
CA GLU A 785 -59.60 33.89 -26.35
C GLU A 785 -59.72 35.42 -26.30
N CYS A 786 -59.14 36.16 -27.26
CA CYS A 786 -59.31 37.63 -27.36
C CYS A 786 -60.78 38.03 -27.51
N ASN A 787 -61.61 37.21 -28.18
CA ASN A 787 -63.05 37.47 -28.31
C ASN A 787 -63.80 37.32 -26.98
N LYS A 788 -63.23 36.63 -25.99
CA LYS A 788 -63.84 36.41 -24.66
C LYS A 788 -63.46 37.51 -23.65
N TYR A 789 -62.30 38.14 -23.82
CA TYR A 789 -61.71 39.03 -22.81
C TYR A 789 -61.35 40.40 -23.40
N SER A 790 -62.00 41.46 -22.92
CA SER A 790 -61.81 42.83 -23.42
C SER A 790 -60.46 43.46 -23.07
N ASN A 791 -59.77 42.93 -22.05
CA ASN A 791 -58.44 43.38 -21.63
C ASN A 791 -57.30 42.57 -22.28
N MET A 792 -57.58 41.82 -23.35
CA MET A 792 -56.61 40.99 -24.07
C MET A 792 -56.44 41.44 -25.52
N ARG A 793 -55.19 41.44 -26.02
CA ARG A 793 -54.83 41.87 -27.37
C ARG A 793 -53.83 40.91 -28.01
N LEU A 794 -54.03 40.64 -29.31
CA LEU A 794 -53.08 39.89 -30.12
C LEU A 794 -52.32 40.84 -31.07
N LEU A 795 -50.99 40.72 -31.10
CA LEU A 795 -50.12 41.37 -32.07
C LEU A 795 -49.46 40.29 -32.93
N LYS A 796 -49.52 40.43 -34.25
CA LYS A 796 -48.88 39.50 -35.19
C LYS A 796 -47.65 40.14 -35.83
N LYS A 797 -46.55 39.40 -35.93
CA LYS A 797 -45.33 39.81 -36.63
C LYS A 797 -44.71 38.65 -37.40
N ALA A 798 -43.81 38.96 -38.34
CA ALA A 798 -42.96 37.93 -38.93
C ALA A 798 -41.97 37.38 -37.88
N ASN A 799 -41.63 36.10 -37.98
CA ASN A 799 -40.74 35.43 -37.04
C ASN A 799 -39.39 36.14 -36.95
N GLY A 800 -39.08 36.67 -35.77
CA GLY A 800 -37.83 37.34 -35.45
C GLY A 800 -37.20 36.84 -34.13
N GLY A 801 -37.76 35.80 -33.52
CA GLY A 801 -37.37 35.28 -32.22
C GLY A 801 -38.04 35.99 -31.04
N LYS A 802 -37.96 35.33 -29.88
CA LYS A 802 -38.61 35.75 -28.63
C LYS A 802 -38.28 37.19 -28.22
N ALA A 803 -37.01 37.61 -28.26
CA ALA A 803 -36.61 38.97 -27.90
C ALA A 803 -37.29 40.02 -28.80
N SER A 804 -37.35 39.77 -30.11
CA SER A 804 -38.03 40.63 -31.09
C SER A 804 -39.53 40.76 -30.79
N ALA A 805 -40.19 39.66 -30.44
CA ALA A 805 -41.60 39.64 -30.06
C ALA A 805 -41.86 40.37 -28.73
N LEU A 806 -41.05 40.13 -27.70
CA LEU A 806 -41.16 40.83 -26.42
C LEU A 806 -40.94 42.34 -26.58
N ASN A 807 -39.98 42.76 -27.41
CA ASN A 807 -39.73 44.18 -27.68
C ASN A 807 -40.94 44.86 -28.33
N LEU A 808 -41.59 44.19 -29.30
CA LEU A 808 -42.83 44.70 -29.90
C LEU A 808 -43.93 44.83 -28.84
N GLY A 809 -44.05 43.84 -27.94
CA GLY A 809 -44.97 43.88 -26.81
C GLY A 809 -44.70 45.06 -25.86
N ILE A 810 -43.44 45.27 -25.45
CA ILE A 810 -43.05 46.37 -24.55
C ILE A 810 -43.36 47.73 -25.17
N GLN A 811 -43.12 47.89 -26.47
CA GLN A 811 -43.42 49.14 -27.18
C GLN A 811 -44.91 49.44 -27.23
N ASN A 812 -45.76 48.41 -27.32
CA ASN A 812 -47.22 48.54 -27.40
C ASN A 812 -47.92 48.46 -26.04
N ALA A 813 -47.19 48.19 -24.96
CA ALA A 813 -47.71 48.15 -23.61
C ALA A 813 -48.07 49.55 -23.10
N SER A 814 -49.21 49.68 -22.42
CA SER A 814 -49.69 50.94 -21.88
C SER A 814 -49.21 51.20 -20.45
N ALA A 815 -48.86 50.15 -19.70
CA ALA A 815 -48.40 50.25 -18.31
C ALA A 815 -46.91 50.60 -18.18
N GLU A 816 -46.56 51.20 -17.04
CA GLU A 816 -45.16 51.40 -16.63
C GLU A 816 -44.52 50.10 -16.11
N ILE A 817 -45.31 49.16 -15.59
CA ILE A 817 -44.81 47.85 -15.13
C ILE A 817 -45.23 46.77 -16.12
N ILE A 818 -44.24 46.03 -16.60
CA ILE A 818 -44.38 44.99 -17.61
C ILE A 818 -44.11 43.63 -16.98
N VAL A 819 -45.04 42.69 -17.10
CA VAL A 819 -44.81 41.30 -16.68
C VAL A 819 -44.61 40.45 -17.92
N THR A 820 -43.44 39.86 -18.10
CA THR A 820 -43.15 38.90 -19.17
C THR A 820 -43.37 37.47 -18.67
N LEU A 821 -44.11 36.67 -19.43
CA LEU A 821 -44.39 35.28 -19.13
C LEU A 821 -44.11 34.39 -20.35
N ASP A 822 -43.55 33.20 -20.15
CA ASP A 822 -43.42 32.21 -21.21
C ASP A 822 -44.80 31.60 -21.55
N ALA A 823 -45.00 31.27 -22.83
CA ALA A 823 -46.25 30.69 -23.33
C ALA A 823 -46.61 29.32 -22.72
N ASP A 824 -45.67 28.65 -22.06
CA ASP A 824 -45.82 27.34 -21.42
C ASP A 824 -45.91 27.39 -19.89
N THR A 825 -46.09 28.58 -19.31
CA THR A 825 -45.99 28.78 -17.86
C THR A 825 -47.36 29.08 -17.23
N VAL A 826 -47.73 28.28 -16.24
CA VAL A 826 -48.97 28.44 -15.45
C VAL A 826 -48.64 29.13 -14.13
N ILE A 827 -49.30 30.25 -13.82
CA ILE A 827 -49.05 31.01 -12.59
C ILE A 827 -50.06 30.70 -11.48
N ALA A 828 -49.66 30.86 -10.22
CA ALA A 828 -50.61 30.86 -9.10
C ALA A 828 -51.40 32.18 -9.05
N GLU A 829 -52.61 32.14 -8.47
CA GLU A 829 -53.58 33.26 -8.43
C GLU A 829 -52.99 34.60 -7.93
N ASP A 830 -52.08 34.55 -6.95
CA ASP A 830 -51.46 35.70 -6.29
C ASP A 830 -50.10 36.12 -6.89
N THR A 831 -49.61 35.41 -7.91
CA THR A 831 -48.26 35.60 -8.48
C THR A 831 -48.01 37.03 -8.93
N ILE A 832 -48.96 37.63 -9.64
CA ILE A 832 -48.83 39.00 -10.17
C ILE A 832 -48.79 40.00 -9.00
N SER A 833 -49.71 39.90 -8.05
CA SER A 833 -49.70 40.75 -6.84
C SER A 833 -48.37 40.68 -6.08
N MET A 834 -47.80 39.47 -5.96
CA MET A 834 -46.56 39.24 -5.23
C MET A 834 -45.33 39.87 -5.90
N ILE A 835 -45.23 39.86 -7.25
CA ILE A 835 -44.08 40.47 -7.94
C ILE A 835 -44.21 42.00 -8.04
N ILE A 836 -45.43 42.53 -8.23
CA ILE A 836 -45.63 43.96 -8.50
C ILE A 836 -45.36 44.85 -7.29
N ARG A 837 -45.63 44.35 -6.07
CA ARG A 837 -45.41 45.11 -4.81
C ARG A 837 -43.99 45.63 -4.60
N HIS A 838 -42.99 45.07 -5.28
CA HIS A 838 -41.59 45.52 -5.15
C HIS A 838 -41.30 46.81 -5.91
N PHE A 839 -42.13 47.19 -6.89
CA PHE A 839 -41.92 48.38 -7.71
C PHE A 839 -42.28 49.69 -7.02
N ILE A 840 -42.82 49.63 -5.79
CA ILE A 840 -42.95 50.79 -4.91
C ILE A 840 -41.60 51.45 -4.64
N ASP A 841 -40.52 50.66 -4.63
CA ASP A 841 -39.14 51.16 -4.64
C ASP A 841 -38.77 51.54 -6.09
N SER A 842 -38.60 52.84 -6.34
CA SER A 842 -38.23 53.38 -7.65
C SER A 842 -36.86 52.90 -8.15
N SER A 843 -35.98 52.46 -7.25
CA SER A 843 -34.67 51.88 -7.61
C SER A 843 -34.76 50.45 -8.14
N VAL A 844 -35.91 49.79 -8.03
CA VAL A 844 -36.15 48.45 -8.58
C VAL A 844 -36.43 48.56 -10.07
N GLY A 845 -35.54 47.97 -10.87
CA GLY A 845 -35.68 47.89 -12.33
C GLY A 845 -36.37 46.59 -12.78
N ALA A 846 -36.21 45.51 -12.02
CA ALA A 846 -36.83 44.22 -12.34
C ALA A 846 -37.04 43.31 -11.11
N VAL A 847 -37.98 42.38 -11.22
CA VAL A 847 -38.34 41.41 -10.19
C VAL A 847 -38.44 40.01 -10.81
N ALA A 848 -37.70 39.06 -10.25
CA ALA A 848 -37.73 37.65 -10.65
C ALA A 848 -38.74 36.86 -9.81
N GLY A 849 -39.68 36.17 -10.47
CA GLY A 849 -40.58 35.23 -9.81
C GLY A 849 -39.92 33.87 -9.51
N ASN A 850 -40.64 33.03 -8.76
CA ASN A 850 -40.20 31.69 -8.38
C ASN A 850 -40.69 30.65 -9.38
N VAL A 851 -39.77 30.18 -10.22
CA VAL A 851 -40.05 29.16 -11.23
C VAL A 851 -40.00 27.77 -10.61
N LYS A 852 -41.05 26.97 -10.85
CA LYS A 852 -41.19 25.59 -10.39
C LYS A 852 -41.43 24.67 -11.58
N ILE A 853 -41.00 23.41 -11.45
CA ILE A 853 -41.26 22.38 -12.45
C ILE A 853 -42.65 21.81 -12.22
N GLY A 854 -43.50 21.87 -13.26
CA GLY A 854 -44.89 21.41 -13.23
C GLY A 854 -45.11 19.95 -13.66
N ASN A 855 -44.13 19.31 -14.31
CA ASN A 855 -44.23 17.93 -14.83
C ASN A 855 -43.22 16.98 -14.18
N ARG A 856 -43.32 16.77 -12.86
CA ARG A 856 -42.39 15.95 -12.04
C ARG A 856 -42.63 14.43 -12.18
N LYS A 857 -42.62 13.91 -13.41
CA LYS A 857 -43.08 12.54 -13.75
C LYS A 857 -42.01 11.46 -13.73
N ASN A 858 -40.73 11.81 -13.86
CA ASN A 858 -39.64 10.85 -14.00
C ASN A 858 -38.35 11.31 -13.28
N LEU A 859 -37.31 10.46 -13.29
CA LEU A 859 -36.06 10.74 -12.60
C LEU A 859 -35.36 12.01 -13.12
N LEU A 860 -35.41 12.27 -14.43
CA LEU A 860 -34.80 13.46 -15.05
C LEU A 860 -35.51 14.75 -14.62
N THR A 861 -36.83 14.75 -14.54
CA THR A 861 -37.63 15.90 -14.07
C THR A 861 -37.52 16.08 -12.55
N TRP A 862 -37.28 15.00 -11.78
CA TRP A 862 -36.90 15.09 -10.36
C TRP A 862 -35.52 15.71 -10.16
N TRP A 863 -34.52 15.33 -10.96
CA TRP A 863 -33.19 15.94 -10.90
C TRP A 863 -33.22 17.42 -11.26
N GLN A 864 -33.96 17.79 -12.30
CA GLN A 864 -34.18 19.21 -12.62
C GLN A 864 -34.92 19.93 -11.47
N HIS A 865 -35.85 19.27 -10.77
CA HIS A 865 -36.53 19.87 -9.63
C HIS A 865 -35.56 20.15 -8.48
N ILE A 866 -34.65 19.22 -8.18
CA ILE A 866 -33.57 19.43 -7.20
C ILE A 866 -32.69 20.60 -7.65
N GLU A 867 -32.29 20.66 -8.92
CA GLU A 867 -31.49 21.77 -9.48
C GLU A 867 -32.19 23.12 -9.28
N TYR A 868 -33.49 23.22 -9.57
CA TYR A 868 -34.23 24.47 -9.42
C TYR A 868 -34.31 24.92 -7.96
N VAL A 869 -34.58 24.00 -7.03
CA VAL A 869 -34.68 24.30 -5.61
C VAL A 869 -33.32 24.65 -5.00
N THR A 870 -32.27 23.89 -5.32
CA THR A 870 -30.95 24.01 -4.67
C THR A 870 -30.01 24.97 -5.37
N GLY A 871 -30.04 25.01 -6.69
CA GLY A 871 -29.19 25.84 -7.53
C GLY A 871 -29.79 27.21 -7.80
N PHE A 872 -31.01 27.28 -8.35
CA PHE A 872 -31.59 28.57 -8.73
C PHE A 872 -32.19 29.34 -7.56
N ASN A 873 -33.04 28.72 -6.74
CA ASN A 873 -33.79 29.46 -5.72
C ASN A 873 -32.93 29.88 -4.53
N LEU A 874 -32.07 28.99 -4.02
CA LEU A 874 -31.15 29.31 -2.93
C LEU A 874 -30.17 30.42 -3.32
N GLU A 875 -29.59 30.33 -4.52
CA GLU A 875 -28.65 31.33 -5.01
C GLU A 875 -29.32 32.67 -5.25
N LYS A 876 -30.48 32.70 -5.92
CA LYS A 876 -31.26 33.95 -6.10
C LYS A 876 -31.58 34.60 -4.77
N ARG A 877 -31.94 33.82 -3.75
CA ARG A 877 -32.23 34.35 -2.41
C ARG A 877 -31.00 35.01 -1.78
N ALA A 878 -29.84 34.37 -1.83
CA ALA A 878 -28.60 34.97 -1.34
C ALA A 878 -28.23 36.23 -2.13
N PHE A 879 -28.44 36.21 -3.45
CA PHE A 879 -28.04 37.28 -4.36
C PHE A 879 -29.00 38.47 -4.33
N ASP A 880 -30.26 38.26 -3.95
CA ASP A 880 -31.23 39.32 -3.65
C ASP A 880 -30.71 40.22 -2.52
N GLU A 881 -30.20 39.63 -1.43
CA GLU A 881 -29.62 40.39 -0.31
C GLU A 881 -28.31 41.11 -0.67
N LEU A 882 -27.60 40.61 -1.69
CA LEU A 882 -26.36 41.20 -2.21
C LEU A 882 -26.58 42.16 -3.39
N ASP A 883 -27.84 42.41 -3.78
CA ASP A 883 -28.20 43.20 -4.98
C ASP A 883 -27.44 42.73 -6.24
N SER A 884 -27.33 41.41 -6.42
CA SER A 884 -26.46 40.77 -7.41
C SER A 884 -27.17 39.69 -8.26
N ILE A 885 -28.50 39.75 -8.37
CA ILE A 885 -29.27 38.81 -9.20
C ILE A 885 -28.97 39.06 -10.69
N THR A 886 -28.35 38.09 -11.37
CA THR A 886 -27.91 38.22 -12.77
C THR A 886 -28.89 37.67 -13.79
N VAL A 887 -29.97 37.01 -13.36
CA VAL A 887 -31.00 36.47 -14.26
C VAL A 887 -32.40 36.67 -13.69
N VAL A 888 -33.22 37.47 -14.36
CA VAL A 888 -34.68 37.46 -14.22
C VAL A 888 -35.22 36.44 -15.22
N PRO A 889 -35.81 35.31 -14.79
CA PRO A 889 -36.13 34.22 -15.69
C PRO A 889 -37.28 34.58 -16.64
N GLY A 890 -37.14 34.22 -17.92
CA GLY A 890 -38.20 34.41 -18.92
C GLY A 890 -39.56 33.77 -18.58
N ALA A 891 -39.58 32.73 -17.75
CA ALA A 891 -40.81 32.06 -17.34
C ALA A 891 -41.72 32.96 -16.48
N ILE A 892 -41.16 33.82 -15.62
CA ILE A 892 -41.91 34.84 -14.87
C ILE A 892 -40.97 35.97 -14.44
N GLY A 893 -41.11 37.13 -15.08
CA GLY A 893 -40.31 38.32 -14.77
C GLY A 893 -41.16 39.57 -14.86
N ALA A 894 -40.97 40.50 -13.93
CA ALA A 894 -41.54 41.83 -14.03
C ALA A 894 -40.43 42.87 -14.22
N TRP A 895 -40.72 43.89 -15.03
CA TRP A 895 -39.75 44.87 -15.50
C TRP A 895 -40.37 46.26 -15.48
N ARG A 896 -39.59 47.25 -15.08
CA ARG A 896 -39.97 48.65 -15.23
C ARG A 896 -39.76 49.07 -16.68
N LYS A 897 -40.81 49.55 -17.35
CA LYS A 897 -40.79 49.92 -18.78
C LYS A 897 -39.73 50.98 -19.05
N SER A 898 -39.68 52.04 -18.25
CA SER A 898 -38.66 53.10 -18.39
C SER A 898 -37.23 52.55 -18.30
N ALA A 899 -36.96 51.63 -17.37
CA ALA A 899 -35.65 51.00 -17.23
C ALA A 899 -35.30 50.09 -18.44
N MET A 900 -36.28 49.35 -18.98
CA MET A 900 -36.10 48.56 -20.19
C MET A 900 -35.80 49.44 -21.41
N MET A 901 -36.47 50.58 -21.53
CA MET A 901 -36.20 51.55 -22.60
C MET A 901 -34.77 52.13 -22.48
N GLU A 902 -34.29 52.39 -21.25
CA GLU A 902 -32.94 52.94 -21.02
C GLU A 902 -31.82 51.98 -21.45
N ILE A 903 -32.00 50.67 -21.24
CA ILE A 903 -31.00 49.66 -21.60
C ILE A 903 -31.08 49.21 -23.08
N GLY A 904 -32.01 49.77 -23.85
CA GLY A 904 -32.19 49.40 -25.26
C GLY A 904 -33.04 48.14 -25.50
N LEU A 905 -33.93 47.78 -24.56
CA LEU A 905 -34.78 46.59 -24.60
C LEU A 905 -33.99 45.26 -24.63
N PHE A 906 -34.61 44.15 -25.05
CA PHE A 906 -33.94 42.85 -25.20
C PHE A 906 -33.14 42.81 -26.50
N GLU A 907 -31.83 42.62 -26.42
CA GLU A 907 -30.99 42.46 -27.62
C GLU A 907 -30.98 41.00 -28.12
N GLU A 908 -30.85 40.84 -29.43
CA GLU A 908 -30.91 39.55 -30.14
C GLU A 908 -29.53 38.93 -30.41
N ASP A 909 -28.44 39.53 -29.90
CA ASP A 909 -27.06 39.10 -30.16
C ASP A 909 -26.56 37.98 -29.22
N THR A 910 -27.38 37.59 -28.24
CA THR A 910 -27.16 36.47 -27.31
C THR A 910 -28.35 35.51 -27.29
N LEU A 911 -28.15 34.26 -26.86
CA LEU A 911 -29.21 33.26 -26.68
C LEU A 911 -29.93 33.31 -25.32
N ALA A 912 -29.49 34.22 -24.44
CA ALA A 912 -30.00 34.43 -23.09
C ALA A 912 -30.33 35.92 -22.91
N GLU A 913 -31.33 36.37 -23.67
CA GLU A 913 -31.76 37.77 -23.74
C GLU A 913 -32.14 38.34 -22.35
N ASP A 914 -32.69 37.49 -21.50
CA ASP A 914 -33.11 37.81 -20.15
C ASP A 914 -31.91 38.09 -19.22
N THR A 915 -30.85 37.30 -19.35
CA THR A 915 -29.58 37.46 -18.62
C THR A 915 -28.86 38.73 -19.08
N ASP A 916 -28.79 39.00 -20.39
CA ASP A 916 -28.19 40.23 -20.94
C ASP A 916 -28.91 41.49 -20.41
N ALA A 917 -30.24 41.53 -20.50
CA ALA A 917 -31.04 42.65 -19.99
C ALA A 917 -30.85 42.86 -18.48
N THR A 918 -30.84 41.77 -17.72
CA THR A 918 -30.61 41.80 -16.26
C THR A 918 -29.24 42.40 -15.92
N MET A 919 -28.17 41.95 -16.60
CA MET A 919 -26.82 42.47 -16.38
C MET A 919 -26.69 43.95 -16.80
N LYS A 920 -27.38 44.40 -17.85
CA LYS A 920 -27.43 45.82 -18.25
C LYS A 920 -28.09 46.69 -17.19
N LEU A 921 -29.20 46.25 -16.60
CA LEU A 921 -29.86 46.97 -15.50
C LEU A 921 -28.93 47.11 -14.29
N LEU A 922 -28.24 46.03 -13.90
CA LEU A 922 -27.24 46.08 -12.83
C LEU A 922 -26.11 47.07 -13.15
N ARG A 923 -25.64 47.14 -14.41
CA ARG A 923 -24.62 48.10 -14.85
C ARG A 923 -25.09 49.56 -14.81
N LYS A 924 -26.39 49.79 -14.89
CA LYS A 924 -27.02 51.11 -14.74
C LYS A 924 -27.33 51.46 -13.26
N GLY A 925 -27.07 50.54 -12.34
CA GLY A 925 -27.27 50.75 -10.90
C GLY A 925 -28.68 50.42 -10.40
N TYR A 926 -29.56 49.87 -11.25
CA TYR A 926 -30.87 49.38 -10.82
C TYR A 926 -30.73 48.18 -9.89
N LYS A 927 -31.66 48.07 -8.95
CA LYS A 927 -31.80 46.90 -8.09
C LYS A 927 -32.71 45.88 -8.74
N ILE A 928 -32.37 44.61 -8.52
CA ILE A 928 -33.14 43.48 -8.99
C ILE A 928 -33.56 42.66 -7.77
N ARG A 929 -34.84 42.31 -7.71
CA ARG A 929 -35.43 41.64 -6.55
C ARG A 929 -35.89 40.23 -6.91
N SER A 930 -35.91 39.34 -5.92
CA SER A 930 -36.54 38.03 -6.09
C SER A 930 -37.77 37.90 -5.19
N GLU A 931 -38.88 37.47 -5.78
CA GLU A 931 -40.10 37.16 -5.04
C GLU A 931 -40.35 35.66 -5.02
N VAL A 932 -40.05 35.05 -3.87
CA VAL A 932 -40.14 33.61 -3.66
C VAL A 932 -41.58 33.10 -3.57
N LYS A 933 -42.56 33.95 -3.24
CA LYS A 933 -43.99 33.59 -3.17
C LYS A 933 -44.70 33.67 -4.51
N ALA A 934 -44.11 34.30 -5.52
CA ALA A 934 -44.67 34.40 -6.86
C ALA A 934 -44.42 33.11 -7.65
N LEU A 935 -45.30 32.12 -7.47
CA LEU A 935 -45.11 30.77 -8.01
C LEU A 935 -45.55 30.66 -9.48
N ALA A 936 -44.62 30.27 -10.35
CA ALA A 936 -44.89 29.99 -11.76
C ALA A 936 -44.40 28.59 -12.14
N TYR A 937 -45.28 27.76 -12.69
CA TYR A 937 -45.03 26.36 -13.03
C TYR A 937 -44.80 26.22 -14.53
N THR A 938 -43.61 25.77 -14.92
CA THR A 938 -43.22 25.57 -16.33
C THR A 938 -42.96 24.10 -16.64
N GLU A 939 -42.95 23.75 -17.93
CA GLU A 939 -42.69 22.41 -18.42
C GLU A 939 -41.17 22.17 -18.59
N ALA A 940 -40.62 21.22 -17.84
CA ALA A 940 -39.23 20.78 -17.97
C ALA A 940 -39.09 19.64 -19.00
N PRO A 941 -37.96 19.55 -19.72
CA PRO A 941 -37.68 18.42 -20.61
C PRO A 941 -37.83 17.05 -19.93
N GLU A 942 -38.58 16.15 -20.55
CA GLU A 942 -38.82 14.78 -20.04
C GLU A 942 -37.78 13.77 -20.56
N ASP A 943 -37.03 14.11 -21.61
CA ASP A 943 -35.98 13.27 -22.22
C ASP A 943 -34.60 13.97 -22.27
N ILE A 944 -33.54 13.16 -22.34
CA ILE A 944 -32.14 13.62 -22.28
C ILE A 944 -31.79 14.50 -23.50
N LYS A 945 -32.31 14.21 -24.69
CA LYS A 945 -31.98 14.95 -25.92
C LYS A 945 -32.53 16.38 -25.84
N SER A 946 -33.78 16.53 -25.42
CA SER A 946 -34.41 17.82 -25.17
C SER A 946 -33.74 18.57 -24.02
N PHE A 947 -33.39 17.86 -22.93
CA PHE A 947 -32.65 18.43 -21.80
C PHE A 947 -31.29 19.01 -22.20
N ILE A 948 -30.46 18.26 -22.92
CA ILE A 948 -29.14 18.71 -23.40
C ILE A 948 -29.29 19.92 -24.32
N LYS A 949 -30.27 19.93 -25.24
CA LYS A 949 -30.54 21.09 -26.10
C LYS A 949 -30.86 22.34 -25.30
N GLN A 950 -31.73 22.21 -24.28
CA GLN A 950 -32.12 23.33 -23.43
C GLN A 950 -30.91 23.86 -22.63
N ARG A 951 -30.19 22.98 -21.92
CA ARG A 951 -29.04 23.39 -21.09
C ARG A 951 -27.89 23.93 -21.92
N TYR A 952 -27.72 23.43 -23.14
CA TYR A 952 -26.73 23.97 -24.08
C TYR A 952 -27.07 25.40 -24.50
N ARG A 953 -28.33 25.70 -24.83
CA ARG A 953 -28.77 27.08 -25.13
C ARG A 953 -28.49 28.02 -23.95
N TRP A 954 -28.84 27.61 -22.74
CA TRP A 954 -28.65 28.42 -21.53
C TRP A 954 -27.18 28.65 -21.22
N THR A 955 -26.39 27.58 -21.21
CA THR A 955 -24.95 27.64 -20.92
C THR A 955 -24.23 28.51 -21.95
N PHE A 956 -24.51 28.31 -23.24
CA PHE A 956 -23.90 29.11 -24.29
C PHE A 956 -24.33 30.58 -24.22
N GLY A 957 -25.61 30.86 -23.98
CA GLY A 957 -26.13 32.22 -23.81
C GLY A 957 -25.52 32.94 -22.61
N ILE A 958 -25.34 32.25 -21.48
CA ILE A 958 -24.67 32.82 -20.30
C ILE A 958 -23.19 33.10 -20.59
N LEU A 959 -22.49 32.21 -21.30
CA LEU A 959 -21.11 32.47 -21.74
C LEU A 959 -21.03 33.69 -22.67
N GLN A 960 -22.00 33.89 -23.55
CA GLN A 960 -22.09 35.08 -24.39
C GLN A 960 -22.27 36.35 -23.53
N CYS A 961 -23.14 36.31 -22.52
CA CYS A 961 -23.36 37.43 -21.59
C CYS A 961 -22.10 37.75 -20.78
N LEU A 962 -21.42 36.73 -20.24
CA LEU A 962 -20.14 36.90 -19.52
C LEU A 962 -19.09 37.55 -20.41
N TRP A 963 -19.00 37.15 -21.68
CA TRP A 963 -18.07 37.75 -22.65
C TRP A 963 -18.44 39.18 -23.03
N LYS A 964 -19.73 39.44 -23.31
CA LYS A 964 -20.27 40.74 -23.66
C LYS A 964 -20.05 41.76 -22.53
N HIS A 965 -20.23 41.33 -21.29
CA HIS A 965 -20.06 42.18 -20.10
C HIS A 965 -18.71 42.04 -19.38
N ARG A 966 -17.70 41.41 -19.99
CA ARG A 966 -16.38 41.14 -19.36
C ARG A 966 -15.70 42.37 -18.74
N GLU A 967 -15.97 43.57 -19.25
CA GLU A 967 -15.45 44.83 -18.70
C GLU A 967 -15.99 45.17 -17.31
N ALA A 968 -17.12 44.59 -16.91
CA ALA A 968 -17.66 44.75 -15.56
C ALA A 968 -16.97 43.83 -14.54
N LEU A 969 -16.21 42.81 -14.98
CA LEU A 969 -15.50 41.90 -14.10
C LEU A 969 -14.41 42.67 -13.33
N PHE A 970 -14.50 42.66 -12.00
CA PHE A 970 -13.64 43.44 -11.09
C PHE A 970 -13.69 44.97 -11.30
N ASP A 971 -14.75 45.48 -11.94
CA ASP A 971 -14.94 46.92 -12.09
C ASP A 971 -15.38 47.58 -10.77
N LYS A 972 -14.66 48.62 -10.37
CA LYS A 972 -14.93 49.41 -9.16
C LYS A 972 -16.21 50.24 -9.27
N LYS A 973 -16.70 50.54 -10.48
CA LYS A 973 -17.98 51.27 -10.67
C LYS A 973 -19.18 50.33 -10.47
N ASN A 974 -19.06 49.08 -10.87
CA ASN A 974 -20.10 48.05 -10.79
C ASN A 974 -19.81 47.01 -9.69
N LYS A 975 -19.49 47.45 -8.46
CA LYS A 975 -18.90 46.60 -7.40
C LYS A 975 -19.64 45.27 -7.19
N LYS A 976 -20.97 45.30 -7.12
CA LYS A 976 -21.83 44.13 -6.87
C LYS A 976 -21.76 43.13 -8.02
N LEU A 977 -22.01 43.59 -9.24
CA LEU A 977 -21.91 42.76 -10.45
C LEU A 977 -20.48 42.23 -10.66
N GLY A 978 -19.47 43.10 -10.49
CA GLY A 978 -18.08 42.82 -10.84
C GLY A 978 -17.28 41.99 -9.85
N PHE A 979 -17.55 42.10 -8.55
CA PHE A 979 -16.82 41.37 -7.49
C PHE A 979 -17.61 40.23 -6.86
N ILE A 980 -18.94 40.18 -7.04
CA ILE A 980 -19.79 39.12 -6.48
C ILE A 980 -20.36 38.26 -7.60
N ALA A 981 -21.19 38.85 -8.47
CA ALA A 981 -22.02 38.08 -9.37
C ALA A 981 -21.22 37.41 -10.50
N MET A 982 -20.42 38.18 -11.24
CA MET A 982 -19.62 37.66 -12.35
C MET A 982 -18.55 36.66 -11.92
N PRO A 983 -17.75 36.89 -10.85
CA PRO A 983 -16.80 35.88 -10.37
C PRO A 983 -17.48 34.58 -9.96
N ASN A 984 -18.65 34.64 -9.31
CA ASN A 984 -19.42 33.43 -8.97
C ASN A 984 -19.92 32.70 -10.23
N MET A 985 -20.47 33.41 -11.22
CA MET A 985 -20.89 32.79 -12.49
C MET A 985 -19.72 32.10 -13.18
N LEU A 986 -18.55 32.76 -13.25
CA LEU A 986 -17.34 32.19 -13.85
C LEU A 986 -16.86 30.95 -13.07
N PHE A 987 -16.83 31.03 -11.74
CA PHE A 987 -16.43 29.93 -10.87
C PHE A 987 -17.30 28.68 -11.07
N GLN A 988 -18.61 28.83 -11.23
CA GLN A 988 -19.52 27.68 -11.47
C GLN A 988 -19.14 26.91 -12.74
N TYR A 989 -18.83 27.61 -13.83
CA TYR A 989 -18.43 26.95 -15.08
C TYR A 989 -17.02 26.38 -15.03
N ILE A 990 -16.08 27.05 -14.34
CA ILE A 990 -14.73 26.49 -14.10
C ILE A 990 -14.82 25.20 -13.29
N LEU A 991 -15.62 25.20 -12.21
CA LEU A 991 -15.81 24.04 -11.35
C LEU A 991 -16.41 22.87 -12.13
N LEU A 992 -17.45 23.12 -12.95
CA LEU A 992 -18.06 22.09 -13.80
C LEU A 992 -17.08 21.57 -14.87
N ALA A 993 -16.23 22.43 -15.44
CA ALA A 993 -15.24 22.02 -16.43
C ALA A 993 -14.11 21.17 -15.82
N ALA A 994 -13.73 21.47 -14.57
CA ALA A 994 -12.70 20.75 -13.81
C ALA A 994 -13.19 19.45 -13.15
N ALA A 995 -14.51 19.22 -13.07
CA ALA A 995 -15.09 18.07 -12.38
C ALA A 995 -14.55 16.69 -12.87
N PRO A 996 -14.37 16.42 -14.19
CA PRO A 996 -13.81 15.14 -14.64
C PRO A 996 -12.39 14.88 -14.13
N LEU A 997 -11.57 15.93 -14.01
CA LEU A 997 -10.21 15.79 -13.50
C LEU A 997 -10.23 15.37 -12.02
N ALA A 998 -11.13 15.96 -11.23
CA ALA A 998 -11.33 15.57 -9.84
C ALA A 998 -11.83 14.11 -9.73
N ASP A 999 -12.73 13.68 -10.63
CA ASP A 999 -13.25 12.31 -10.67
C ASP A 999 -12.14 11.29 -10.98
N ILE A 1000 -11.27 11.57 -11.96
CA ILE A 1000 -10.12 10.70 -12.30
C ILE A 1000 -9.15 10.59 -11.11
N ILE A 1001 -8.85 11.71 -10.46
CA ILE A 1001 -7.94 11.73 -9.30
C ILE A 1001 -8.53 10.96 -8.13
N LEU A 1002 -9.86 11.04 -7.91
CA LEU A 1002 -10.53 10.21 -6.91
C LEU A 1002 -10.39 8.72 -7.22
N ILE A 1003 -10.61 8.31 -8.47
CA ILE A 1003 -10.47 6.90 -8.88
C ILE A 1003 -9.03 6.41 -8.64
N LEU A 1004 -8.03 7.20 -9.05
CA LEU A 1004 -6.61 6.86 -8.82
C LEU A 1004 -6.26 6.83 -7.32
N ALA A 1005 -6.83 7.73 -6.52
CA ALA A 1005 -6.60 7.78 -5.09
C ALA A 1005 -7.18 6.55 -4.38
N LEU A 1006 -8.37 6.09 -4.78
CA LEU A 1006 -9.03 4.89 -4.24
C LEU A 1006 -8.25 3.60 -4.52
N THR A 1007 -7.45 3.57 -5.59
CA THR A 1007 -6.58 2.43 -5.94
C THR A 1007 -5.14 2.57 -5.40
N SER A 1008 -4.87 3.58 -4.58
CA SER A 1008 -3.55 3.89 -4.01
C SER A 1008 -3.59 3.92 -2.49
N SER A 1009 -2.44 4.05 -1.83
CA SER A 1009 -2.33 4.25 -0.37
C SER A 1009 -2.88 5.61 0.12
N HIS A 1010 -3.42 6.46 -0.75
CA HIS A 1010 -3.87 7.82 -0.44
C HIS A 1010 -5.38 7.93 -0.13
N MET A 1011 -5.90 7.08 0.75
CA MET A 1011 -7.34 7.02 1.11
C MET A 1011 -7.92 8.35 1.64
N PHE A 1012 -7.07 9.24 2.17
CA PHE A 1012 -7.46 10.56 2.67
C PHE A 1012 -8.23 11.40 1.65
N VAL A 1013 -7.92 11.30 0.35
CA VAL A 1013 -8.63 12.03 -0.70
C VAL A 1013 -10.11 11.61 -0.79
N ALA A 1014 -10.40 10.33 -0.55
CA ALA A 1014 -11.76 9.81 -0.53
C ALA A 1014 -12.57 10.40 0.63
N TYR A 1015 -11.97 10.55 1.82
CA TYR A 1015 -12.63 11.18 2.97
C TYR A 1015 -13.02 12.64 2.68
N PHE A 1016 -12.15 13.40 2.02
CA PHE A 1016 -12.46 14.78 1.63
C PHE A 1016 -13.62 14.85 0.63
N TYR A 1017 -13.62 13.94 -0.34
CA TYR A 1017 -14.70 13.86 -1.33
C TYR A 1017 -16.05 13.51 -0.68
N LEU A 1018 -16.06 12.54 0.23
CA LEU A 1018 -17.26 12.16 1.00
C LEU A 1018 -17.75 13.30 1.91
N ALA A 1019 -16.84 14.02 2.57
CA ALA A 1019 -17.18 15.17 3.38
C ALA A 1019 -17.83 16.29 2.54
N PHE A 1020 -17.31 16.55 1.34
CA PHE A 1020 -17.91 17.53 0.42
C PHE A 1020 -19.32 17.11 -0.02
N LEU A 1021 -19.53 15.83 -0.35
CA LEU A 1021 -20.86 15.29 -0.68
C LEU A 1021 -21.84 15.40 0.49
N LEU A 1022 -21.38 15.14 1.72
CA LEU A 1022 -22.21 15.30 2.91
C LEU A 1022 -22.67 16.75 3.08
N VAL A 1023 -21.76 17.72 2.92
CA VAL A 1023 -22.09 19.16 2.97
C VAL A 1023 -23.12 19.51 1.89
N ASP A 1024 -22.97 19.03 0.66
CA ASP A 1024 -23.93 19.26 -0.43
C ASP A 1024 -25.32 18.67 -0.14
N ILE A 1025 -25.38 17.48 0.47
CA ILE A 1025 -26.65 16.87 0.92
C ILE A 1025 -27.32 17.72 1.99
N LEU A 1026 -26.57 18.19 2.99
CA LEU A 1026 -27.10 19.03 4.07
C LEU A 1026 -27.65 20.36 3.54
N ILE A 1027 -26.94 21.00 2.59
CA ILE A 1027 -27.38 22.24 1.94
C ILE A 1027 -28.61 22.01 1.08
N SER A 1028 -28.65 20.90 0.35
CA SER A 1028 -29.82 20.53 -0.45
C SER A 1028 -31.05 20.29 0.44
N ALA A 1029 -30.88 19.59 1.56
CA ALA A 1029 -31.93 19.37 2.54
C ALA A 1029 -32.41 20.69 3.18
N TYR A 1030 -31.50 21.60 3.50
CA TYR A 1030 -31.83 22.95 3.96
C TYR A 1030 -32.63 23.73 2.91
N SER A 1031 -32.22 23.71 1.63
CA SER A 1031 -32.94 24.42 0.57
C SER A 1031 -34.36 23.90 0.35
N PHE A 1032 -34.55 22.58 0.39
CA PHE A 1032 -35.89 21.97 0.31
C PHE A 1032 -36.76 22.35 1.51
N SER A 1033 -36.20 22.37 2.71
CA SER A 1033 -36.88 22.86 3.91
C SER A 1033 -37.24 24.34 3.81
N LEU A 1034 -36.35 25.16 3.23
CA LEU A 1034 -36.56 26.60 3.03
C LEU A 1034 -37.71 26.89 2.07
N GLU A 1035 -37.81 26.12 0.99
CA GLU A 1035 -38.86 26.22 -0.03
C GLU A 1035 -40.14 25.43 0.30
N LYS A 1036 -40.20 24.77 1.47
CA LYS A 1036 -41.29 23.88 1.90
C LYS A 1036 -41.63 22.79 0.86
N GLU A 1037 -40.63 22.27 0.16
CA GLU A 1037 -40.79 21.17 -0.80
C GLU A 1037 -40.62 19.80 -0.13
N LYS A 1038 -41.27 18.76 -0.69
CA LYS A 1038 -41.14 17.38 -0.19
C LYS A 1038 -39.69 16.90 -0.40
N LYS A 1039 -39.07 16.32 0.63
CA LYS A 1039 -37.65 15.86 0.59
C LYS A 1039 -37.42 14.57 -0.20
N LYS A 1040 -38.48 13.84 -0.58
CA LYS A 1040 -38.39 12.55 -1.32
C LYS A 1040 -37.42 12.56 -2.52
N PRO A 1041 -37.38 13.61 -3.38
CA PRO A 1041 -36.44 13.65 -4.50
C PRO A 1041 -34.97 13.60 -4.09
N LEU A 1042 -34.62 14.08 -2.89
CA LEU A 1042 -33.24 14.09 -2.38
C LEU A 1042 -32.63 12.68 -2.20
N LEU A 1043 -33.46 11.62 -2.13
CA LEU A 1043 -32.96 10.23 -2.15
C LEU A 1043 -32.17 9.91 -3.42
N THR A 1044 -32.42 10.65 -4.51
CA THR A 1044 -31.75 10.46 -5.80
C THR A 1044 -30.56 11.40 -6.01
N LEU A 1045 -30.23 12.24 -5.02
CA LEU A 1045 -29.20 13.28 -5.11
C LEU A 1045 -27.80 12.71 -5.37
N PHE A 1046 -27.44 11.60 -4.71
CA PHE A 1046 -26.14 10.96 -4.94
C PHE A 1046 -25.97 10.54 -6.41
N ILE A 1047 -26.97 9.84 -6.96
CA ILE A 1047 -26.99 9.42 -8.38
C ILE A 1047 -27.00 10.65 -9.30
N GLN A 1048 -27.70 11.71 -8.91
CA GLN A 1048 -27.66 12.98 -9.65
C GLN A 1048 -26.23 13.56 -9.73
N ARG A 1049 -25.48 13.57 -8.62
CA ARG A 1049 -24.10 14.12 -8.62
C ARG A 1049 -23.12 13.28 -9.43
N VAL A 1050 -23.35 11.98 -9.55
CA VAL A 1050 -22.51 11.08 -10.35
C VAL A 1050 -22.88 11.09 -11.83
N VAL A 1051 -24.17 11.00 -12.17
CA VAL A 1051 -24.65 10.82 -13.56
C VAL A 1051 -25.09 12.14 -14.18
N TYR A 1052 -26.03 12.83 -13.55
CA TYR A 1052 -26.65 14.04 -14.10
C TYR A 1052 -25.65 15.19 -14.25
N ARG A 1053 -24.67 15.30 -13.34
CA ARG A 1053 -23.55 16.24 -13.44
C ARG A 1053 -22.76 16.06 -14.74
N GLN A 1054 -22.60 14.83 -15.24
CA GLN A 1054 -21.81 14.57 -16.46
C GLN A 1054 -22.50 15.10 -17.71
N PHE A 1055 -23.84 15.14 -17.74
CA PHE A 1055 -24.58 15.83 -18.80
C PHE A 1055 -24.26 17.33 -18.81
N PHE A 1056 -24.15 17.97 -17.64
CA PHE A 1056 -23.73 19.37 -17.53
C PHE A 1056 -22.29 19.57 -17.98
N THR A 1057 -21.38 18.69 -17.56
CA THR A 1057 -19.98 18.75 -17.99
C THR A 1057 -19.86 18.67 -19.51
N TYR A 1058 -20.58 17.73 -20.13
CA TYR A 1058 -20.65 17.63 -21.59
C TYR A 1058 -21.17 18.93 -22.23
N VAL A 1059 -22.25 19.50 -21.69
CA VAL A 1059 -22.83 20.75 -22.17
C VAL A 1059 -21.85 21.92 -22.07
N VAL A 1060 -21.13 22.05 -20.95
CA VAL A 1060 -20.13 23.12 -20.73
C VAL A 1060 -18.98 22.99 -21.71
N TRP A 1061 -18.37 21.81 -21.84
CA TRP A 1061 -17.28 21.58 -22.79
C TRP A 1061 -17.71 21.80 -24.23
N LYS A 1062 -18.90 21.33 -24.61
CA LYS A 1062 -19.48 21.62 -25.92
C LYS A 1062 -19.66 23.12 -26.15
N SER A 1063 -20.11 23.86 -25.13
CA SER A 1063 -20.33 25.31 -25.22
C SER A 1063 -19.02 26.06 -25.42
N PHE A 1064 -17.95 25.68 -24.70
CA PHE A 1064 -16.62 26.23 -24.93
C PHE A 1064 -16.10 25.92 -26.33
N LEU A 1065 -16.24 24.69 -26.81
CA LEU A 1065 -15.80 24.31 -28.15
C LEU A 1065 -16.51 25.12 -29.25
N PHE A 1066 -17.81 25.36 -29.12
CA PHE A 1066 -18.56 26.18 -30.08
C PHE A 1066 -18.19 27.67 -29.98
N ALA A 1067 -17.96 28.18 -28.77
CA ALA A 1067 -17.52 29.56 -28.56
C ALA A 1067 -16.13 29.80 -29.18
N ILE A 1068 -15.24 28.81 -29.09
CA ILE A 1068 -13.92 28.82 -29.75
C ILE A 1068 -14.06 28.69 -31.27
N LYS A 1069 -14.98 27.82 -31.75
CA LYS A 1069 -15.23 27.64 -33.20
C LYS A 1069 -15.86 28.86 -33.86
N GLY A 1070 -16.55 29.70 -33.09
CA GLY A 1070 -17.27 30.86 -33.60
C GLY A 1070 -18.47 30.51 -34.48
N GLN A 1071 -19.13 29.38 -34.19
CA GLN A 1071 -20.31 28.92 -34.93
C GLN A 1071 -21.59 29.62 -34.44
N LEU A 1072 -22.52 29.89 -35.37
CA LEU A 1072 -23.87 30.33 -35.03
C LEU A 1072 -24.68 29.14 -34.52
N MET A 1073 -25.46 29.39 -33.47
CA MET A 1073 -26.47 28.45 -33.02
C MET A 1073 -27.85 28.98 -33.44
N GLY A 1074 -28.58 28.18 -34.21
CA GLY A 1074 -29.99 28.46 -34.52
C GLY A 1074 -30.91 28.18 -33.35
N TRP A 1075 -32.05 28.88 -33.30
CA TRP A 1075 -33.12 28.68 -32.33
C TRP A 1075 -33.83 27.34 -32.61
N ASN A 1076 -33.29 26.23 -32.07
CA ASN A 1076 -33.88 24.91 -32.24
C ASN A 1076 -34.95 24.67 -31.18
N LYS A 1077 -36.23 24.77 -31.58
CA LYS A 1077 -37.40 24.64 -30.70
C LYS A 1077 -37.47 23.28 -29.98
N LEU A 1078 -37.93 23.28 -28.72
CA LEU A 1078 -38.23 22.08 -27.92
C LEU A 1078 -39.66 21.59 -28.21
N GLN A 1079 -39.86 20.28 -28.31
CA GLN A 1079 -41.18 19.67 -28.48
C GLN A 1079 -41.93 19.69 -27.14
N ARG A 1080 -43.10 20.35 -27.09
CA ARG A 1080 -43.93 20.46 -25.88
C ARG A 1080 -44.93 19.32 -25.77
N THR A 1081 -45.16 18.84 -24.55
CA THR A 1081 -46.06 17.72 -24.24
C THR A 1081 -47.39 18.16 -23.62
N GLY A 1082 -47.45 19.34 -22.99
CA GLY A 1082 -48.69 19.88 -22.37
C GLY A 1082 -49.01 19.31 -20.98
N ASN A 1083 -48.00 18.71 -20.33
CA ASN A 1083 -48.13 17.82 -19.17
C ASN A 1083 -48.08 18.48 -17.77
N VAL A 1084 -48.22 19.81 -17.67
CA VAL A 1084 -48.24 20.50 -16.36
C VAL A 1084 -49.44 20.01 -15.53
N LEU A 1085 -49.19 19.43 -14.35
CA LEU A 1085 -50.21 18.84 -13.46
C LEU A 1085 -50.91 19.92 -12.63
N GLN A 1086 -52.19 20.16 -12.91
CA GLN A 1086 -53.04 21.14 -12.20
C GLN A 1086 -53.37 20.71 -10.75
N THR A 1087 -53.27 19.41 -10.44
CA THR A 1087 -53.59 18.82 -9.13
C THR A 1087 -52.68 19.29 -7.98
N GLU A 1088 -51.40 19.61 -8.23
CA GLU A 1088 -50.52 20.16 -7.18
C GLU A 1088 -50.83 21.64 -6.83
N LEU A 1089 -51.35 22.41 -7.79
CA LEU A 1089 -51.81 23.79 -7.59
C LEU A 1089 -53.05 23.81 -6.69
N GLU A 1090 -54.03 22.96 -6.96
CA GLU A 1090 -55.26 22.85 -6.17
C GLU A 1090 -55.00 22.39 -4.71
N GLU A 1091 -54.08 21.43 -4.50
CA GLU A 1091 -53.70 20.98 -3.14
C GLU A 1091 -52.97 22.07 -2.33
N LYS A 1092 -52.06 22.82 -2.96
CA LYS A 1092 -51.32 23.91 -2.27
C LYS A 1092 -52.20 25.15 -2.06
N GLN A 1093 -53.10 25.47 -2.99
CA GLN A 1093 -54.07 26.55 -2.83
C GLN A 1093 -55.07 26.26 -1.70
N LYS A 1094 -55.58 25.02 -1.59
CA LYS A 1094 -56.41 24.58 -0.46
C LYS A 1094 -55.68 24.72 0.88
N LYS A 1095 -54.38 24.41 0.94
CA LYS A 1095 -53.56 24.57 2.15
C LYS A 1095 -53.26 26.03 2.50
N ASN A 1096 -53.00 26.90 1.52
CA ASN A 1096 -52.75 28.32 1.82
C ASN A 1096 -54.03 29.06 2.22
N ALA A 1097 -55.21 28.65 1.72
CA ALA A 1097 -56.50 29.17 2.16
C ALA A 1097 -56.83 28.83 3.62
N SER A 1098 -56.34 27.69 4.15
CA SER A 1098 -56.55 27.28 5.54
C SER A 1098 -55.60 27.92 6.56
N PHE A 1099 -54.60 28.70 6.13
CA PHE A 1099 -53.65 29.40 7.01
C PHE A 1099 -53.78 30.94 6.92
N GLY A 1100 -54.77 31.43 6.18
CA GLY A 1100 -55.12 32.85 6.07
C GLY A 1100 -56.42 33.23 6.78
N ALA A 1101 -56.88 32.41 7.73
CA ALA A 1101 -57.94 32.73 8.68
C ALA A 1101 -57.34 32.96 10.08
#